data_AF-A0A654FKZ9-F1
#
_entry.id   AF-A0A654FKZ9-F1
#
_cell.length_a   1.000
_cell.length_b   1.000
_cell.length_c   1.000
_cell.angle_alpha   90.00
_cell.angle_beta   90.00
_cell.angle_gamma   90.00
#
_symmetry.space_group_name_H-M   'P 1'
#
loop_
_entity.id
_entity.type
_entity.pdbx_description
1 polymer ?
#
loop_
_entity_poly.entity_id
_entity_poly.type
_entity_poly.pdbx_seq_one_letter_code
_entity_poly.pdbx_strand_id
1 'polypeptide(L)'
;MDSDGVSVPLIHEHLMMPCNDLRRGDCCERLEAISDGYYCTTCDFFVHKKCGDEASECIENPFHSNHPLRLGFLSRLQRQHWLKVVRSCDLCGKNIGDLFYRCEICDFDMDLHCAKYPPLEVIDIPEMHSHKLNLLKDRVEFDCDAKCGKIGYGFPYECHECDSKFHVDCVRYSSSEEVKHPLEVNHSYHSLHPLKLLMGQPPDYSDGKCRLCGRKIDDKLFYHCSSCNFTLDMRCVLNPPPKSVLDLKTHDHQLTLLPRLIFFTCNACGLNGDRSPYACFQCDFLIHKDCFGLPRLININRHDHRISRTSLIGIVNSVCGVCRQKVDWTCGGYSCQRCSTYIAHSKCATREDVWNGKELEGVPEEIEDIEPYVVIDDNTIQHFSHKEHYMRLNVNGLMCEVNKRCNACNHPISPQSFYGCMDCDFILHQNCAGFPRRKWHVLHNERLALVTSEVNIFGCSACHKIFNGFRYEHEDTKLDVLCGSFSEPFIHPSHPHHPLYCISPEDDEVCSGCNERSYHVLRCIEDNCGFILDFGCATFPQVVKHRIEDQPLSLCYGEKASGKYWCDICEKETNPNTWFYTCKDHRASLHTWCVLGDFMGLIPKSTIELWNISYEVVLNNSISRPICRHCKSHCIPPIILKKIGTSDPYFCSLDCIESFKRLWRAK
;
A
#
# COMPACT_ATOMS: atom_id res chain seq x y z
N MET A 1 -18.64 -17.33 -30.02
CA MET A 1 -19.89 -16.89 -29.38
C MET A 1 -19.46 -15.96 -28.28
N ASP A 2 -19.49 -14.67 -28.58
CA ASP A 2 -19.11 -13.61 -27.66
C ASP A 2 -20.14 -13.61 -26.53
N SER A 3 -19.75 -14.08 -25.34
CA SER A 3 -20.55 -13.83 -24.14
C SER A 3 -20.27 -12.41 -23.69
N ASP A 4 -21.27 -11.55 -23.75
CA ASP A 4 -21.17 -10.19 -23.22
C ASP A 4 -20.77 -10.25 -21.73
N GLY A 5 -19.67 -9.57 -21.39
CA GLY A 5 -19.17 -9.51 -20.02
C GLY A 5 -20.20 -8.87 -19.07
N VAL A 6 -20.26 -9.34 -17.83
CA VAL A 6 -21.19 -8.87 -16.79
C VAL A 6 -20.47 -7.92 -15.85
N SER A 7 -21.05 -6.75 -15.60
CA SER A 7 -20.56 -5.79 -14.61
C SER A 7 -21.13 -6.11 -13.22
N VAL A 8 -20.27 -6.21 -12.20
CA VAL A 8 -20.67 -6.45 -10.79
C VAL A 8 -20.05 -5.36 -9.90
N PRO A 9 -20.43 -4.09 -10.07
CA PRO A 9 -19.68 -2.93 -9.58
C PRO A 9 -19.58 -2.84 -8.06
N LEU A 10 -20.52 -3.45 -7.33
CA LEU A 10 -20.50 -3.51 -5.87
C LEU A 10 -19.41 -4.45 -5.31
N ILE A 11 -18.87 -5.33 -6.14
CA ILE A 11 -17.94 -6.40 -5.73
C ILE A 11 -16.63 -6.36 -6.53
N HIS A 12 -16.68 -6.01 -7.81
CA HIS A 12 -15.51 -5.96 -8.68
C HIS A 12 -15.68 -4.96 -9.84
N GLU A 13 -14.65 -4.17 -10.10
CA GLU A 13 -14.70 -3.06 -11.08
C GLU A 13 -14.58 -3.52 -12.54
N HIS A 14 -13.91 -4.65 -12.80
CA HIS A 14 -13.76 -5.15 -14.17
C HIS A 14 -15.01 -5.89 -14.66
N LEU A 15 -15.23 -5.87 -15.98
CA LEU A 15 -16.18 -6.77 -16.63
C LEU A 15 -15.77 -8.22 -16.38
N MET A 16 -16.70 -9.00 -15.86
CA MET A 16 -16.47 -10.38 -15.46
C MET A 16 -17.17 -11.33 -16.43
N MET A 17 -16.54 -12.45 -16.72
CA MET A 17 -17.10 -13.46 -17.61
C MET A 17 -17.95 -14.45 -16.81
N PRO A 18 -19.18 -14.77 -17.24
CA PRO A 18 -19.94 -15.86 -16.65
C PRO A 18 -19.11 -17.15 -16.70
N CYS A 19 -18.94 -17.78 -15.56
CA CYS A 19 -18.10 -18.95 -15.38
C CYS A 19 -18.74 -19.86 -14.34
N ASN A 20 -18.79 -21.17 -14.64
CA ASN A 20 -19.15 -22.16 -13.65
C ASN A 20 -17.86 -22.66 -13.02
N ASP A 21 -17.60 -22.20 -11.80
CA ASP A 21 -16.41 -22.56 -11.03
C ASP A 21 -16.85 -23.14 -9.68
N LEU A 22 -16.12 -24.17 -9.23
CA LEU A 22 -16.38 -24.87 -7.96
C LEU A 22 -15.36 -24.48 -6.90
N ARG A 23 -14.46 -23.54 -7.22
CA ARG A 23 -13.51 -22.99 -6.26
C ARG A 23 -14.23 -22.18 -5.18
N ARG A 24 -13.51 -21.86 -4.11
CA ARG A 24 -13.98 -20.87 -3.14
C ARG A 24 -14.19 -19.53 -3.84
N GLY A 25 -15.39 -18.95 -3.75
CA GLY A 25 -15.63 -17.59 -4.19
C GLY A 25 -14.72 -16.63 -3.43
N ASP A 26 -13.96 -15.77 -4.13
CA ASP A 26 -13.13 -14.74 -3.49
C ASP A 26 -14.01 -13.72 -2.74
N CYS A 27 -15.30 -13.67 -3.07
CA CYS A 27 -16.32 -12.88 -2.38
C CYS A 27 -16.73 -13.42 -0.99
N CYS A 28 -16.59 -14.72 -0.72
CA CYS A 28 -17.13 -15.33 0.52
C CYS A 28 -16.25 -16.42 1.14
N GLU A 29 -15.11 -16.74 0.52
CA GLU A 29 -14.16 -17.80 0.88
C GLU A 29 -14.78 -19.20 1.07
N ARG A 30 -15.98 -19.43 0.54
CA ARG A 30 -16.72 -20.69 0.67
C ARG A 30 -16.79 -21.43 -0.64
N LEU A 31 -16.70 -22.76 -0.57
CA LEU A 31 -16.98 -23.66 -1.69
C LEU A 31 -18.49 -23.76 -1.84
N GLU A 32 -19.00 -23.56 -3.06
CA GLU A 32 -20.37 -23.88 -3.42
C GLU A 32 -20.42 -25.04 -4.40
N ALA A 33 -21.36 -25.95 -4.12
CA ALA A 33 -21.59 -27.23 -4.79
C ALA A 33 -21.59 -27.17 -6.33
N ILE A 34 -22.27 -26.17 -6.87
CA ILE A 34 -22.30 -25.75 -8.27
C ILE A 34 -22.61 -24.26 -8.21
N SER A 35 -21.59 -23.41 -8.37
CA SER A 35 -21.83 -21.97 -8.46
C SER A 35 -21.69 -21.53 -9.91
N ASP A 36 -22.82 -21.11 -10.50
CA ASP A 36 -22.75 -20.10 -11.54
C ASP A 36 -22.06 -18.89 -10.90
N GLY A 37 -21.12 -18.28 -11.62
CA GLY A 37 -20.34 -17.18 -11.10
C GLY A 37 -19.81 -16.26 -12.18
N TYR A 38 -19.11 -15.24 -11.73
CA TYR A 38 -18.47 -14.25 -12.57
C TYR A 38 -16.97 -14.32 -12.28
N TYR A 39 -16.16 -14.51 -13.32
CA TYR A 39 -14.71 -14.59 -13.22
C TYR A 39 -14.05 -13.45 -13.98
N CYS A 40 -13.18 -12.72 -13.30
CA CYS A 40 -12.35 -11.70 -13.91
C CYS A 40 -11.03 -12.32 -14.39
N THR A 41 -10.84 -12.38 -15.71
CA THR A 41 -9.60 -12.85 -16.33
C THR A 41 -8.41 -11.94 -16.07
N THR A 42 -8.65 -10.66 -15.78
CA THR A 42 -7.62 -9.65 -15.53
C THR A 42 -7.05 -9.74 -14.12
N CYS A 43 -7.90 -9.90 -13.11
CA CYS A 43 -7.52 -9.91 -11.70
C CYS A 43 -7.53 -11.30 -11.07
N ASP A 44 -7.88 -12.34 -11.82
CA ASP A 44 -8.09 -13.70 -11.30
C ASP A 44 -9.10 -13.77 -10.14
N PHE A 45 -10.10 -12.88 -10.13
CA PHE A 45 -11.11 -12.77 -9.07
C PHE A 45 -12.40 -13.49 -9.47
N PHE A 46 -12.96 -14.32 -8.59
CA PHE A 46 -14.18 -15.09 -8.83
C PHE A 46 -15.23 -14.78 -7.79
N VAL A 47 -16.43 -14.52 -8.27
CA VAL A 47 -17.59 -14.17 -7.48
C VAL A 47 -18.68 -15.17 -7.80
N HIS A 48 -19.28 -15.80 -6.80
CA HIS A 48 -20.50 -16.57 -7.05
C HIS A 48 -21.57 -15.63 -7.59
N LYS A 49 -22.31 -16.04 -8.62
CA LYS A 49 -23.34 -15.24 -9.28
C LYS A 49 -24.36 -14.75 -8.27
N LYS A 50 -24.71 -15.62 -7.32
CA LYS A 50 -25.58 -15.31 -6.18
C LYS A 50 -24.99 -14.33 -5.16
N CYS A 51 -23.67 -14.26 -5.04
CA CYS A 51 -23.01 -13.22 -4.24
C CYS A 51 -22.99 -11.89 -5.00
N GLY A 52 -22.78 -11.93 -6.31
CA GLY A 52 -22.80 -10.78 -7.22
C GLY A 52 -24.17 -10.11 -7.33
N ASP A 53 -25.19 -10.88 -7.70
CA ASP A 53 -26.52 -10.41 -8.09
C ASP A 53 -27.36 -9.95 -6.89
N GLU A 54 -27.09 -10.45 -5.69
CA GLU A 54 -27.87 -10.17 -4.48
C GLU A 54 -27.11 -9.31 -3.45
N ALA A 55 -25.89 -8.85 -3.78
CA ALA A 55 -25.17 -7.91 -2.92
C ALA A 55 -25.92 -6.57 -2.85
N SER A 56 -26.08 -6.07 -1.64
CA SER A 56 -26.72 -4.77 -1.36
C SER A 56 -25.72 -3.88 -0.64
N GLU A 57 -25.75 -2.58 -0.90
CA GLU A 57 -24.85 -1.62 -0.23
C GLU A 57 -25.14 -1.52 1.27
N CYS A 58 -26.40 -1.72 1.68
CA CYS A 58 -26.84 -1.74 3.07
C CYS A 58 -27.80 -2.91 3.29
N ILE A 59 -27.69 -3.57 4.45
CA ILE A 59 -28.63 -4.62 4.88
C ILE A 59 -29.08 -4.39 6.32
N GLU A 60 -30.31 -4.80 6.62
CA GLU A 60 -30.79 -5.00 7.99
C GLU A 60 -30.61 -6.49 8.34
N ASN A 61 -30.00 -6.78 9.49
CA ASN A 61 -29.73 -8.15 9.88
C ASN A 61 -30.46 -8.51 11.19
N PRO A 62 -31.15 -9.66 11.27
CA PRO A 62 -31.88 -10.06 12.49
C PRO A 62 -31.01 -10.21 13.74
N PHE A 63 -29.71 -10.47 13.57
CA PHE A 63 -28.73 -10.64 14.66
C PHE A 63 -28.04 -9.33 15.03
N HIS A 64 -28.33 -8.26 14.29
CA HIS A 64 -27.89 -6.91 14.55
C HIS A 64 -28.96 -5.92 14.07
N SER A 65 -30.12 -5.94 14.72
CA SER A 65 -31.32 -5.20 14.29
C SER A 65 -31.31 -3.72 14.70
N ASN A 66 -30.41 -3.31 15.58
CA ASN A 66 -30.37 -1.94 16.10
C ASN A 66 -29.78 -0.93 15.09
N HIS A 67 -28.87 -1.38 14.21
CA HIS A 67 -28.28 -0.52 13.18
C HIS A 67 -28.10 -1.25 11.85
N PRO A 68 -28.26 -0.56 10.72
CA PRO A 68 -27.99 -1.13 9.40
C PRO A 68 -26.49 -1.42 9.23
N LEU A 69 -26.19 -2.47 8.49
CA LEU A 69 -24.82 -2.85 8.14
C LEU A 69 -24.52 -2.42 6.71
N ARG A 70 -23.38 -1.77 6.50
CA ARG A 70 -22.91 -1.30 5.19
C ARG A 70 -21.87 -2.26 4.62
N LEU A 71 -21.95 -2.48 3.32
CA LEU A 71 -20.94 -3.23 2.59
C LEU A 71 -19.64 -2.43 2.55
N GLY A 72 -18.58 -2.99 3.13
CA GLY A 72 -17.24 -2.43 3.16
C GLY A 72 -16.25 -3.29 2.38
N PHE A 73 -15.17 -2.66 1.93
CA PHE A 73 -14.05 -3.29 1.24
C PHE A 73 -12.74 -3.02 2.01
N LEU A 74 -11.86 -4.00 2.14
CA LEU A 74 -10.48 -3.75 2.58
C LEU A 74 -9.70 -3.15 1.39
N SER A 75 -9.35 -1.86 1.45
CA SER A 75 -8.64 -1.20 0.35
C SER A 75 -7.31 -1.90 0.02
N ARG A 76 -6.89 -1.89 -1.25
CA ARG A 76 -5.61 -2.47 -1.71
C ARG A 76 -4.39 -1.96 -0.92
N LEU A 77 -4.46 -0.75 -0.35
CA LEU A 77 -3.43 -0.16 0.51
C LEU A 77 -3.34 -0.80 1.91
N GLN A 78 -4.43 -1.40 2.43
CA GLN A 78 -4.38 -2.17 3.68
C GLN A 78 -3.72 -3.55 3.51
N ARG A 79 -3.48 -4.02 2.28
CA ARG A 79 -2.67 -5.23 2.02
C ARG A 79 -1.19 -5.06 2.42
N GLN A 80 -0.71 -3.82 2.53
CA GLN A 80 0.70 -3.51 2.81
C GLN A 80 1.00 -3.22 4.29
N HIS A 81 0.01 -3.26 5.18
CA HIS A 81 0.23 -3.15 6.63
C HIS A 81 0.23 -4.53 7.29
N TRP A 82 1.30 -4.85 8.01
CA TRP A 82 1.42 -6.03 8.91
C TRP A 82 0.39 -6.08 10.04
N LEU A 83 -0.46 -5.06 10.19
CA LEU A 83 -1.76 -5.21 10.83
C LEU A 83 -2.71 -5.89 9.85
N LYS A 84 -2.43 -7.16 9.56
CA LYS A 84 -3.46 -8.15 9.23
C LYS A 84 -4.34 -8.24 10.48
N VAL A 85 -5.19 -7.24 10.71
CA VAL A 85 -6.33 -7.39 11.61
C VAL A 85 -7.15 -8.44 10.90
N VAL A 86 -6.90 -9.69 11.26
CA VAL A 86 -7.69 -10.83 10.81
C VAL A 86 -9.05 -10.57 11.42
N ARG A 87 -9.89 -9.86 10.67
CA ARG A 87 -11.26 -9.58 11.07
C ARG A 87 -12.00 -10.89 11.00
N SER A 88 -12.67 -11.25 12.08
CA SER A 88 -13.54 -12.41 12.11
C SER A 88 -14.98 -11.98 11.96
N CYS A 89 -15.77 -12.74 11.21
CA CYS A 89 -17.20 -12.60 11.15
C CYS A 89 -17.74 -12.89 12.53
N ASP A 90 -18.45 -11.93 13.11
CA ASP A 90 -18.94 -12.03 14.48
C ASP A 90 -20.03 -13.10 14.66
N LEU A 91 -20.61 -13.57 13.56
CA LEU A 91 -21.58 -14.66 13.56
C LEU A 91 -20.94 -16.04 13.54
N CYS A 92 -19.96 -16.28 12.66
CA CYS A 92 -19.38 -17.61 12.48
C CYS A 92 -17.95 -17.77 13.02
N GLY A 93 -17.31 -16.67 13.44
CA GLY A 93 -15.93 -16.63 13.94
C GLY A 93 -14.86 -16.81 12.86
N LYS A 94 -15.22 -16.91 11.58
CA LYS A 94 -14.23 -17.06 10.50
C LYS A 94 -13.61 -15.75 10.10
N ASN A 95 -12.37 -15.83 9.63
CA ASN A 95 -11.71 -14.73 8.94
C ASN A 95 -12.59 -14.24 7.80
N ILE A 96 -12.77 -12.93 7.77
CA ILE A 96 -13.46 -12.18 6.73
C ILE A 96 -12.44 -11.90 5.61
N GLY A 97 -12.87 -12.13 4.37
CA GLY A 97 -12.12 -11.79 3.17
C GLY A 97 -12.20 -10.30 2.81
N ASP A 98 -11.99 -9.97 1.53
CA ASP A 98 -11.90 -8.57 1.07
C ASP A 98 -13.23 -7.79 1.14
N LEU A 99 -14.38 -8.48 1.18
CA LEU A 99 -15.74 -7.93 1.26
C LEU A 99 -16.48 -8.38 2.53
N PHE A 100 -17.16 -7.44 3.20
CA PHE A 100 -17.95 -7.72 4.40
C PHE A 100 -18.99 -6.64 4.69
N TYR A 101 -19.96 -6.95 5.54
CA TYR A 101 -20.88 -5.98 6.10
C TYR A 101 -20.37 -5.52 7.46
N ARG A 102 -20.28 -4.20 7.67
CA ARG A 102 -19.91 -3.59 8.95
C ARG A 102 -20.97 -2.61 9.44
N CYS A 103 -21.18 -2.57 10.74
CA CYS A 103 -21.85 -1.47 11.39
C CYS A 103 -20.91 -0.28 11.56
N GLU A 104 -21.31 0.93 11.15
CA GLU A 104 -20.50 2.14 11.38
C GLU A 104 -20.58 2.66 12.82
N ILE A 105 -21.55 2.18 13.59
CA ILE A 105 -21.87 2.68 14.94
C ILE A 105 -21.25 1.78 16.03
N CYS A 106 -21.13 0.47 15.77
CA CYS A 106 -20.53 -0.49 16.69
C CYS A 106 -19.55 -1.40 15.96
N ASP A 107 -18.70 -2.10 16.71
CA ASP A 107 -17.70 -3.03 16.17
C ASP A 107 -18.37 -4.38 15.82
N PHE A 108 -19.26 -4.35 14.82
CA PHE A 108 -19.96 -5.53 14.30
C PHE A 108 -19.60 -5.74 12.83
N ASP A 109 -18.89 -6.83 12.54
CA ASP A 109 -18.45 -7.28 11.23
C ASP A 109 -19.07 -8.63 10.88
N MET A 110 -19.57 -8.76 9.66
CA MET A 110 -20.25 -9.96 9.18
C MET A 110 -19.84 -10.28 7.75
N ASP A 111 -19.46 -11.53 7.50
CA ASP A 111 -19.17 -11.99 6.15
C ASP A 111 -20.45 -12.06 5.29
N LEU A 112 -20.28 -11.98 3.96
CA LEU A 112 -21.41 -11.97 3.01
C LEU A 112 -22.28 -13.22 3.08
N HIS A 113 -21.73 -14.34 3.55
CA HIS A 113 -22.47 -15.58 3.64
C HIS A 113 -23.36 -15.63 4.88
N CYS A 114 -22.87 -15.17 6.04
CA CYS A 114 -23.66 -15.03 7.26
C CYS A 114 -24.76 -13.95 7.11
N ALA A 115 -24.51 -12.93 6.28
CA ALA A 115 -25.53 -11.96 5.89
C ALA A 115 -26.74 -12.63 5.23
N LYS A 116 -26.48 -13.62 4.36
CA LYS A 116 -27.48 -14.28 3.53
C LYS A 116 -28.09 -15.53 4.16
N TYR A 117 -27.26 -16.32 4.83
CA TYR A 117 -27.63 -17.57 5.48
C TYR A 117 -27.37 -17.44 6.98
N PRO A 118 -28.17 -16.64 7.71
CA PRO A 118 -28.03 -16.54 9.14
C PRO A 118 -28.18 -17.90 9.82
N PRO A 119 -27.44 -18.18 10.90
CA PRO A 119 -27.63 -19.41 11.69
C PRO A 119 -29.09 -19.61 12.09
N LEU A 120 -29.56 -20.86 12.03
CA LEU A 120 -30.89 -21.22 12.52
C LEU A 120 -30.91 -21.06 14.04
N GLU A 121 -32.02 -20.58 14.61
CA GLU A 121 -32.12 -20.42 16.06
C GLU A 121 -32.08 -21.75 16.82
N VAL A 122 -32.52 -22.83 16.15
CA VAL A 122 -32.68 -24.15 16.73
C VAL A 122 -32.30 -25.22 15.71
N ILE A 123 -31.56 -26.25 16.15
CA ILE A 123 -31.24 -27.46 15.39
C ILE A 123 -31.64 -28.66 16.24
N ASP A 124 -32.63 -29.45 15.79
CA ASP A 124 -33.24 -30.49 16.63
C ASP A 124 -32.33 -31.71 16.86
N ILE A 125 -31.60 -32.19 15.84
CA ILE A 125 -30.62 -33.28 15.97
C ILE A 125 -29.46 -33.07 14.97
N PRO A 126 -28.38 -32.39 15.36
CA PRO A 126 -27.18 -32.25 14.53
C PRO A 126 -26.39 -33.56 14.41
N GLU A 127 -25.78 -33.82 13.26
CA GLU A 127 -24.98 -35.05 13.04
C GLU A 127 -23.80 -35.21 14.01
N MET A 128 -23.26 -34.09 14.49
CA MET A 128 -22.10 -34.05 15.39
C MET A 128 -22.48 -34.17 16.88
N HIS A 129 -23.77 -34.05 17.21
CA HIS A 129 -24.23 -34.04 18.60
C HIS A 129 -25.70 -34.48 18.72
N SER A 130 -25.98 -35.49 19.54
CA SER A 130 -27.28 -36.17 19.58
C SER A 130 -28.43 -35.42 20.28
N HIS A 131 -28.23 -34.17 20.66
CA HIS A 131 -29.25 -33.34 21.34
C HIS A 131 -29.54 -32.06 20.58
N LYS A 132 -30.68 -31.48 20.91
CA LYS A 132 -31.12 -30.20 20.38
C LYS A 132 -30.14 -29.09 20.73
N LEU A 133 -29.67 -28.38 19.71
CA LEU A 133 -28.82 -27.20 19.86
C LEU A 133 -29.63 -25.93 19.67
N ASN A 134 -29.45 -24.96 20.57
CA ASN A 134 -30.05 -23.64 20.45
C ASN A 134 -28.95 -22.61 20.23
N LEU A 135 -29.17 -21.66 19.32
CA LEU A 135 -28.22 -20.58 19.10
C LEU A 135 -28.31 -19.56 20.23
N LEU A 136 -27.21 -19.35 20.94
CA LEU A 136 -27.11 -18.31 21.95
C LEU A 136 -26.98 -16.95 21.26
N LYS A 137 -27.88 -16.00 21.56
CA LYS A 137 -27.89 -14.64 20.99
C LYS A 137 -27.03 -13.63 21.75
N ASP A 138 -26.11 -14.13 22.58
CA ASP A 138 -25.12 -13.35 23.32
C ASP A 138 -23.71 -13.72 22.85
N ARG A 139 -22.86 -12.70 22.72
CA ARG A 139 -21.45 -12.90 22.37
C ARG A 139 -20.69 -13.44 23.56
N VAL A 140 -20.14 -14.63 23.39
CA VAL A 140 -19.31 -15.28 24.40
C VAL A 140 -18.05 -15.86 23.78
N GLU A 141 -17.00 -15.96 24.59
CA GLU A 141 -15.84 -16.77 24.29
C GLU A 141 -16.10 -18.19 24.81
N PHE A 142 -15.87 -19.21 23.98
CA PHE A 142 -16.19 -20.60 24.31
C PHE A 142 -15.25 -21.60 23.64
N ASP A 143 -15.02 -22.73 24.30
CA ASP A 143 -14.35 -23.88 23.68
C ASP A 143 -15.36 -24.66 22.83
N CYS A 144 -14.95 -25.05 21.62
CA CYS A 144 -15.83 -25.80 20.73
C CYS A 144 -15.68 -27.31 20.90
N ASP A 145 -16.77 -27.96 21.32
CA ASP A 145 -16.82 -29.41 21.60
C ASP A 145 -16.81 -30.29 20.33
N ALA A 146 -16.83 -29.69 19.14
CA ALA A 146 -16.68 -30.40 17.86
C ALA A 146 -15.23 -30.87 17.60
N LYS A 147 -14.31 -30.73 18.58
CA LYS A 147 -12.87 -31.06 18.46
C LYS A 147 -12.18 -30.35 17.28
N CYS A 148 -12.63 -29.14 16.95
CA CYS A 148 -12.03 -28.34 15.87
C CYS A 148 -10.69 -27.68 16.25
N GLY A 149 -10.30 -27.76 17.53
CA GLY A 149 -9.03 -27.23 18.04
C GLY A 149 -8.93 -25.71 18.10
N LYS A 150 -10.07 -25.00 18.06
CA LYS A 150 -10.15 -23.54 18.07
C LYS A 150 -11.09 -23.04 19.15
N ILE A 151 -10.71 -21.94 19.80
CA ILE A 151 -11.58 -21.15 20.68
C ILE A 151 -12.57 -20.39 19.79
N GLY A 152 -13.85 -20.41 20.15
CA GLY A 152 -14.91 -19.64 19.51
C GLY A 152 -15.12 -18.29 20.17
N TYR A 153 -15.37 -17.29 19.35
CA TYR A 153 -15.82 -15.97 19.78
C TYR A 153 -17.00 -15.58 18.90
N GLY A 154 -18.17 -15.34 19.51
CA GLY A 154 -19.40 -15.00 18.77
C GLY A 154 -20.64 -15.67 19.38
N PHE A 155 -21.57 -16.09 18.52
CA PHE A 155 -22.84 -16.71 18.89
C PHE A 155 -22.77 -18.24 18.76
N PRO A 156 -22.49 -19.01 19.85
CA PRO A 156 -22.42 -20.46 19.79
C PRO A 156 -23.78 -21.13 19.64
N TYR A 157 -23.78 -22.34 19.09
CA TYR A 157 -24.83 -23.31 19.37
C TYR A 157 -24.57 -23.95 20.73
N GLU A 158 -25.54 -23.91 21.63
CA GLU A 158 -25.47 -24.49 22.96
C GLU A 158 -26.44 -25.68 23.08
N CYS A 159 -25.93 -26.79 23.60
CA CYS A 159 -26.73 -27.88 24.10
C CYS A 159 -26.98 -27.67 25.59
N HIS A 160 -28.22 -27.38 25.99
CA HIS A 160 -28.56 -27.26 27.42
C HIS A 160 -28.53 -28.60 28.16
N GLU A 161 -28.62 -29.72 27.44
CA GLU A 161 -28.58 -31.06 28.05
C GLU A 161 -27.16 -31.51 28.40
N CYS A 162 -26.17 -31.14 27.56
CA CYS A 162 -24.77 -31.53 27.72
C CYS A 162 -23.86 -30.39 28.16
N ASP A 163 -24.39 -29.17 28.31
CA ASP A 163 -23.63 -27.94 28.55
C ASP A 163 -22.48 -27.74 27.52
N SER A 164 -22.71 -28.21 26.29
CA SER A 164 -21.70 -28.23 25.22
C SER A 164 -21.92 -27.09 24.24
N LYS A 165 -20.84 -26.48 23.76
CA LYS A 165 -20.87 -25.32 22.86
C LYS A 165 -20.18 -25.62 21.53
N PHE A 166 -20.81 -25.18 20.43
CA PHE A 166 -20.35 -25.47 19.07
C PHE A 166 -20.29 -24.21 18.22
N HIS A 167 -19.26 -24.08 17.37
CA HIS A 167 -19.26 -23.05 16.33
C HIS A 167 -20.43 -23.29 15.36
N VAL A 168 -21.07 -22.23 14.90
CA VAL A 168 -22.13 -22.27 13.88
C VAL A 168 -21.72 -23.09 12.65
N ASP A 169 -20.50 -22.88 12.18
CA ASP A 169 -19.98 -23.57 11.01
C ASP A 169 -19.65 -25.05 11.30
N CYS A 170 -19.18 -25.39 12.51
CA CYS A 170 -18.90 -26.78 12.89
C CYS A 170 -20.15 -27.67 12.86
N VAL A 171 -21.34 -27.07 13.06
CA VAL A 171 -22.64 -27.75 12.97
C VAL A 171 -23.17 -27.79 11.52
N ARG A 172 -22.86 -26.75 10.72
CA ARG A 172 -23.35 -26.62 9.34
C ARG A 172 -22.59 -27.44 8.30
N TYR A 173 -21.28 -27.63 8.47
CA TYR A 173 -20.48 -28.38 7.49
C TYR A 173 -20.63 -29.89 7.60
N SER A 174 -21.20 -30.39 8.70
CA SER A 174 -21.61 -31.79 8.83
C SER A 174 -22.86 -32.05 7.97
N SER A 175 -23.78 -31.09 7.93
CA SER A 175 -25.13 -31.26 7.36
C SER A 175 -25.28 -30.89 5.88
N SER A 176 -24.23 -30.44 5.17
CA SER A 176 -24.31 -30.18 3.73
C SER A 176 -24.06 -31.45 2.93
N GLU A 177 -25.09 -31.96 2.23
CA GLU A 177 -24.98 -33.03 1.25
C GLU A 177 -23.75 -32.83 0.34
N GLU A 178 -22.77 -33.72 0.43
CA GLU A 178 -21.56 -33.69 -0.36
C GLU A 178 -21.90 -33.73 -1.86
N VAL A 179 -21.46 -32.73 -2.61
CA VAL A 179 -21.34 -32.85 -4.07
C VAL A 179 -20.38 -33.98 -4.35
N LYS A 180 -20.91 -35.08 -4.89
CA LYS A 180 -20.12 -36.17 -5.44
C LYS A 180 -19.34 -35.66 -6.65
N HIS A 181 -18.17 -35.08 -6.41
CA HIS A 181 -17.20 -34.84 -7.47
C HIS A 181 -16.81 -36.19 -8.09
N PRO A 182 -16.61 -36.26 -9.42
CA PRO A 182 -16.15 -37.50 -10.04
C PRO A 182 -14.82 -37.92 -9.39
N LEU A 183 -14.79 -39.12 -8.82
CA LEU A 183 -13.59 -39.68 -8.20
C LEU A 183 -12.42 -39.76 -9.19
N GLU A 184 -12.74 -39.86 -10.49
CA GLU A 184 -11.79 -39.89 -11.57
C GLU A 184 -12.27 -39.02 -12.75
N VAL A 185 -11.35 -38.31 -13.40
CA VAL A 185 -11.61 -37.51 -14.61
C VAL A 185 -10.57 -37.78 -15.68
N ASN A 186 -11.03 -37.91 -16.94
CA ASN A 186 -10.15 -37.95 -18.11
C ASN A 186 -9.95 -36.54 -18.63
N HIS A 187 -8.75 -36.01 -18.43
CA HIS A 187 -8.45 -34.63 -18.80
C HIS A 187 -7.83 -34.54 -20.20
N SER A 188 -8.18 -33.52 -20.99
CA SER A 188 -7.69 -33.36 -22.37
C SER A 188 -6.17 -33.23 -22.48
N TYR A 189 -5.53 -32.66 -21.46
CA TYR A 189 -4.06 -32.56 -21.34
C TYR A 189 -3.40 -33.76 -20.65
N HIS A 190 -4.19 -34.72 -20.18
CA HIS A 190 -3.72 -35.94 -19.55
C HIS A 190 -4.66 -37.11 -19.86
N SER A 191 -4.76 -37.47 -21.14
CA SER A 191 -5.76 -38.44 -21.62
C SER A 191 -5.34 -39.91 -21.47
N LEU A 192 -4.06 -40.17 -21.18
CA LEU A 192 -3.52 -41.54 -21.08
C LEU A 192 -3.85 -42.20 -19.73
N HIS A 193 -4.02 -41.40 -18.68
CA HIS A 193 -4.40 -41.90 -17.36
C HIS A 193 -5.49 -41.00 -16.76
N PRO A 194 -6.54 -41.57 -16.14
CA PRO A 194 -7.49 -40.77 -15.39
C PRO A 194 -6.81 -40.11 -14.20
N LEU A 195 -7.15 -38.85 -13.94
CA LEU A 195 -6.74 -38.14 -12.73
C LEU A 195 -7.70 -38.50 -11.60
N LYS A 196 -7.17 -38.79 -10.42
CA LYS A 196 -7.97 -39.12 -9.23
C LYS A 196 -8.16 -37.90 -8.36
N LEU A 197 -9.36 -37.74 -7.81
CA LEU A 197 -9.64 -36.69 -6.82
C LEU A 197 -8.94 -37.04 -5.50
N LEU A 198 -8.15 -36.09 -4.98
CA LEU A 198 -7.50 -36.18 -3.68
C LEU A 198 -7.98 -35.04 -2.79
N MET A 199 -8.05 -35.33 -1.48
CA MET A 199 -8.40 -34.38 -0.44
C MET A 199 -7.20 -34.12 0.48
N GLY A 200 -6.99 -32.87 0.88
CA GLY A 200 -5.95 -32.51 1.84
C GLY A 200 -4.64 -32.07 1.18
N GLN A 201 -3.50 -32.53 1.69
CA GLN A 201 -2.20 -32.11 1.18
C GLN A 201 -1.78 -32.91 -0.06
N PRO A 202 -1.11 -32.28 -1.05
CA PRO A 202 -0.47 -32.98 -2.16
C PRO A 202 0.51 -34.05 -1.67
N PRO A 203 0.70 -35.15 -2.41
CA PRO A 203 1.71 -36.15 -2.06
C PRO A 203 3.11 -35.55 -1.95
N ASP A 204 3.94 -36.05 -1.02
CA ASP A 204 5.28 -35.51 -0.73
C ASP A 204 6.23 -35.48 -1.94
N TYR A 205 6.01 -36.36 -2.92
CA TYR A 205 6.79 -36.42 -4.16
C TYR A 205 6.32 -35.43 -5.23
N SER A 206 5.18 -34.76 -5.02
CA SER A 206 4.70 -33.72 -5.90
C SER A 206 5.28 -32.37 -5.47
N ASP A 207 5.42 -31.44 -6.41
CA ASP A 207 5.87 -30.07 -6.12
C ASP A 207 4.76 -29.19 -5.53
N GLY A 208 3.59 -29.78 -5.22
CA GLY A 208 2.43 -29.09 -4.67
C GLY A 208 1.87 -28.00 -5.58
N LYS A 209 2.15 -28.02 -6.89
CA LYS A 209 1.69 -27.00 -7.84
C LYS A 209 0.88 -27.62 -8.97
N CYS A 210 -0.11 -26.87 -9.47
CA CYS A 210 -0.85 -27.25 -10.66
C CYS A 210 0.09 -27.30 -11.89
N ARG A 211 -0.05 -28.33 -12.72
CA ARG A 211 0.80 -28.53 -13.89
C ARG A 211 0.59 -27.47 -14.97
N LEU A 212 -0.63 -26.94 -15.10
CA LEU A 212 -0.99 -26.04 -16.21
C LEU A 212 -0.82 -24.57 -15.86
N CYS A 213 -1.22 -24.13 -14.67
CA CYS A 213 -1.10 -22.72 -14.25
C CYS A 213 0.09 -22.46 -13.32
N GLY A 214 0.73 -23.49 -12.75
CA GLY A 214 1.85 -23.33 -11.82
C GLY A 214 1.51 -22.81 -10.43
N ARG A 215 0.23 -22.52 -10.16
CA ARG A 215 -0.23 -22.08 -8.84
C ARG A 215 -0.08 -23.21 -7.82
N LYS A 216 0.17 -22.82 -6.58
CA LYS A 216 0.22 -23.76 -5.46
C LYS A 216 -1.17 -24.36 -5.25
N ILE A 217 -1.22 -25.65 -4.94
CA ILE A 217 -2.45 -26.34 -4.58
C ILE A 217 -2.78 -25.97 -3.13
N ASP A 218 -3.59 -24.93 -3.00
CA ASP A 218 -4.11 -24.45 -1.71
C ASP A 218 -5.57 -24.88 -1.49
N ASP A 219 -6.18 -25.50 -2.49
CA ASP A 219 -7.54 -26.06 -2.43
C ASP A 219 -7.57 -27.34 -1.57
N LYS A 220 -8.67 -27.56 -0.85
CA LYS A 220 -8.91 -28.84 -0.13
C LYS A 220 -9.05 -30.03 -1.10
N LEU A 221 -9.42 -29.77 -2.35
CA LEU A 221 -9.72 -30.75 -3.39
C LEU A 221 -8.86 -30.47 -4.63
N PHE A 222 -8.24 -31.49 -5.18
CA PHE A 222 -7.46 -31.38 -6.42
C PHE A 222 -7.39 -32.74 -7.14
N TYR A 223 -7.00 -32.72 -8.41
CA TYR A 223 -6.90 -33.93 -9.22
C TYR A 223 -5.44 -34.33 -9.46
N HIS A 224 -5.11 -35.61 -9.28
CA HIS A 224 -3.74 -36.09 -9.36
C HIS A 224 -3.62 -37.47 -10.02
N CYS A 225 -2.61 -37.64 -10.88
CA CYS A 225 -2.16 -38.94 -11.37
C CYS A 225 -0.79 -39.25 -10.76
N SER A 226 -0.74 -40.29 -9.92
CA SER A 226 0.49 -40.76 -9.26
C SER A 226 1.52 -41.31 -10.26
N SER A 227 1.07 -42.04 -11.28
CA SER A 227 1.96 -42.64 -12.29
C SER A 227 2.72 -41.61 -13.13
N CYS A 228 2.15 -40.42 -13.34
CA CYS A 228 2.75 -39.36 -14.13
C CYS A 228 3.19 -38.14 -13.31
N ASN A 229 3.00 -38.18 -11.99
CA ASN A 229 3.17 -37.04 -11.09
C ASN A 229 2.49 -35.76 -11.65
N PHE A 230 1.24 -35.90 -12.11
CA PHE A 230 0.50 -34.84 -12.81
C PHE A 230 -0.63 -34.34 -11.94
N THR A 231 -0.49 -33.12 -11.42
CA THR A 231 -1.45 -32.49 -10.51
C THR A 231 -2.17 -31.34 -11.20
N LEU A 232 -3.48 -31.22 -11.03
CA LEU A 232 -4.28 -30.08 -11.46
C LEU A 232 -5.08 -29.52 -10.30
N ASP A 233 -5.11 -28.19 -10.21
CA ASP A 233 -6.11 -27.50 -9.39
C ASP A 233 -7.51 -27.66 -10.01
N MET A 234 -8.55 -27.41 -9.22
CA MET A 234 -9.93 -27.51 -9.71
C MET A 234 -10.17 -26.54 -10.87
N ARG A 235 -9.54 -25.35 -10.84
CA ARG A 235 -9.66 -24.32 -11.87
C ARG A 235 -9.24 -24.84 -13.24
N CYS A 236 -8.10 -25.52 -13.34
CA CYS A 236 -7.59 -26.03 -14.60
C CYS A 236 -8.31 -27.29 -15.07
N VAL A 237 -9.02 -28.01 -14.19
CA VAL A 237 -9.90 -29.12 -14.58
C VAL A 237 -11.21 -28.61 -15.17
N LEU A 238 -11.81 -27.59 -14.55
CA LEU A 238 -13.08 -27.01 -15.00
C LEU A 238 -12.90 -26.10 -16.20
N ASN A 239 -11.88 -25.25 -16.16
CA ASN A 239 -11.55 -24.24 -17.15
C ASN A 239 -10.11 -24.41 -17.65
N PRO A 240 -9.83 -25.51 -18.39
CA PRO A 240 -8.50 -25.76 -18.91
C PRO A 240 -8.05 -24.62 -19.86
N PRO A 241 -6.77 -24.21 -19.82
CA PRO A 241 -6.25 -23.26 -20.78
C PRO A 241 -6.46 -23.76 -22.23
N PRO A 242 -6.65 -22.89 -23.22
CA PRO A 242 -6.80 -23.30 -24.62
C PRO A 242 -5.54 -23.97 -25.17
N LYS A 243 -5.71 -25.01 -26.00
CA LYS A 243 -4.57 -25.80 -26.53
C LYS A 243 -3.74 -25.01 -27.51
N SER A 244 -4.41 -24.17 -28.29
CA SER A 244 -3.78 -23.27 -29.24
C SER A 244 -4.45 -21.91 -29.20
N VAL A 245 -3.64 -20.86 -29.24
CA VAL A 245 -4.09 -19.47 -29.20
C VAL A 245 -3.46 -18.72 -30.36
N LEU A 246 -4.27 -17.98 -31.12
CA LEU A 246 -3.79 -16.97 -32.05
C LEU A 246 -4.10 -15.61 -31.43
N ASP A 247 -3.07 -14.93 -30.95
CA ASP A 247 -3.19 -13.59 -30.42
C ASP A 247 -2.11 -12.69 -31.02
N LEU A 248 -2.50 -11.96 -32.07
CA LEU A 248 -1.64 -11.00 -32.77
C LEU A 248 -1.17 -9.85 -31.86
N LYS A 249 -1.81 -9.66 -30.69
CA LYS A 249 -1.27 -8.74 -29.70
C LYS A 249 -0.05 -9.30 -29.02
N THR A 250 0.05 -10.61 -28.83
CA THR A 250 1.17 -11.29 -28.17
C THR A 250 2.27 -11.70 -29.16
N HIS A 251 1.90 -12.36 -30.25
CA HIS A 251 2.83 -12.88 -31.25
C HIS A 251 2.11 -13.12 -32.60
N ASP A 252 2.81 -12.96 -33.71
CA ASP A 252 2.22 -12.99 -35.06
C ASP A 252 1.76 -14.38 -35.52
N HIS A 253 2.21 -15.44 -34.84
CA HIS A 253 1.89 -16.83 -35.16
C HIS A 253 1.05 -17.50 -34.08
N GLN A 254 0.37 -18.59 -34.45
CA GLN A 254 -0.35 -19.44 -33.52
C GLN A 254 0.61 -20.09 -32.50
N LEU A 255 0.25 -19.96 -31.22
CA LEU A 255 0.97 -20.52 -30.09
C LEU A 255 0.29 -21.80 -29.61
N THR A 256 1.07 -22.82 -29.25
CA THR A 256 0.57 -24.11 -28.76
C THR A 256 1.02 -24.36 -27.33
N LEU A 257 0.10 -24.74 -26.43
CA LEU A 257 0.40 -25.09 -25.05
C LEU A 257 1.13 -26.43 -24.95
N LEU A 258 2.20 -26.47 -24.16
CA LEU A 258 2.98 -27.69 -23.90
C LEU A 258 2.83 -28.15 -22.44
N PRO A 259 1.81 -28.95 -22.07
CA PRO A 259 1.42 -29.25 -20.68
C PRO A 259 2.41 -30.19 -19.94
N ARG A 260 3.66 -29.78 -19.79
CA ARG A 260 4.77 -30.57 -19.21
C ARG A 260 5.66 -29.70 -18.34
N LEU A 261 6.42 -30.34 -17.46
CA LEU A 261 7.52 -29.68 -16.75
C LEU A 261 8.67 -29.48 -17.72
N ILE A 262 9.05 -28.22 -17.93
CA ILE A 262 10.15 -27.82 -18.81
C ILE A 262 10.65 -26.47 -18.32
N PHE A 263 11.97 -26.36 -18.16
CA PHE A 263 12.60 -25.09 -17.86
C PHE A 263 12.81 -24.30 -19.15
N PHE A 264 12.39 -23.04 -19.17
CA PHE A 264 12.55 -22.16 -20.31
C PHE A 264 12.67 -20.70 -19.86
N THR A 265 13.27 -19.87 -20.69
CA THR A 265 13.25 -18.41 -20.52
C THR A 265 12.10 -17.84 -21.35
N CYS A 266 11.23 -17.06 -20.73
CA CYS A 266 10.10 -16.46 -21.43
C CYS A 266 10.56 -15.27 -22.27
N ASN A 267 10.35 -15.32 -23.59
CA ASN A 267 10.76 -14.24 -24.49
C ASN A 267 10.08 -12.90 -24.19
N ALA A 268 8.89 -12.90 -23.57
CA ALA A 268 8.16 -11.67 -23.29
C ALA A 268 8.59 -10.94 -22.01
N CYS A 269 9.15 -11.64 -21.02
CA CYS A 269 9.52 -11.04 -19.73
C CYS A 269 10.95 -11.33 -19.25
N GLY A 270 11.67 -12.23 -19.93
CA GLY A 270 13.03 -12.65 -19.57
C GLY A 270 13.15 -13.51 -18.32
N LEU A 271 12.04 -13.83 -17.64
CA LEU A 271 12.06 -14.68 -16.45
C LEU A 271 11.95 -16.17 -16.82
N ASN A 272 12.54 -17.01 -15.98
CA ASN A 272 12.47 -18.46 -16.13
C ASN A 272 11.06 -18.98 -15.79
N GLY A 273 10.51 -19.83 -16.63
CA GLY A 273 9.35 -20.69 -16.34
C GLY A 273 9.80 -22.14 -16.14
N ASP A 274 9.03 -22.88 -15.34
CA ASP A 274 9.33 -24.28 -15.00
C ASP A 274 8.32 -25.29 -15.60
N ARG A 275 7.25 -24.80 -16.23
CA ARG A 275 6.20 -25.65 -16.78
C ARG A 275 5.34 -24.96 -17.82
N SER A 276 4.70 -25.78 -18.63
CA SER A 276 3.55 -25.41 -19.47
C SER A 276 3.69 -24.11 -20.28
N PRO A 277 4.81 -23.88 -21.00
CA PRO A 277 4.92 -22.76 -21.91
C PRO A 277 3.92 -22.87 -23.06
N TYR A 278 3.56 -21.73 -23.60
CA TYR A 278 3.06 -21.65 -24.97
C TYR A 278 4.24 -21.45 -25.92
N ALA A 279 4.25 -22.23 -27.01
CA ALA A 279 5.35 -22.26 -27.95
C ALA A 279 4.88 -21.90 -29.37
N CYS A 280 5.65 -21.05 -30.06
CA CYS A 280 5.63 -20.97 -31.51
C CYS A 280 6.87 -21.67 -32.05
N PHE A 281 6.67 -22.82 -32.71
CA PHE A 281 7.78 -23.58 -33.28
C PHE A 281 8.42 -22.91 -34.50
N GLN A 282 7.72 -21.99 -35.17
CA GLN A 282 8.25 -21.28 -36.34
C GLN A 282 9.28 -20.21 -35.94
N CYS A 283 9.11 -19.62 -34.76
CA CYS A 283 9.93 -18.50 -34.27
C CYS A 283 10.83 -18.87 -33.08
N ASP A 284 10.81 -20.13 -32.64
CA ASP A 284 11.43 -20.58 -31.38
C ASP A 284 11.03 -19.69 -30.18
N PHE A 285 9.75 -19.31 -30.13
CA PHE A 285 9.22 -18.38 -29.16
C PHE A 285 8.49 -19.12 -28.05
N LEU A 286 8.90 -18.90 -26.80
CA LEU A 286 8.32 -19.48 -25.59
C LEU A 286 7.81 -18.37 -24.66
N ILE A 287 6.57 -18.50 -24.20
CA ILE A 287 5.94 -17.50 -23.35
C ILE A 287 5.18 -18.14 -22.18
N HIS A 288 5.22 -17.47 -21.02
CA HIS A 288 4.35 -17.82 -19.90
C HIS A 288 2.88 -17.54 -20.24
N LYS A 289 1.96 -18.35 -19.71
CA LYS A 289 0.52 -18.07 -19.78
C LYS A 289 0.16 -16.68 -19.25
N ASP A 290 0.83 -16.24 -18.20
CA ASP A 290 0.55 -14.95 -17.55
C ASP A 290 1.27 -13.76 -18.24
N CYS A 291 1.90 -13.99 -19.40
CA CYS A 291 2.53 -12.95 -20.20
C CYS A 291 1.75 -12.61 -21.48
N PHE A 292 0.66 -13.32 -21.78
CA PHE A 292 -0.25 -12.98 -22.90
C PHE A 292 -0.92 -11.61 -22.70
N GLY A 293 -1.31 -11.31 -21.45
CA GLY A 293 -2.01 -10.07 -21.11
C GLY A 293 -1.11 -8.85 -20.88
N LEU A 294 0.17 -8.88 -21.31
CA LEU A 294 1.04 -7.72 -21.12
C LEU A 294 0.57 -6.54 -21.99
N PRO A 295 0.32 -5.36 -21.42
CA PRO A 295 -0.16 -4.20 -22.17
C PRO A 295 0.88 -3.68 -23.17
N ARG A 296 0.45 -2.91 -24.17
CA ARG A 296 1.31 -2.37 -25.24
C ARG A 296 1.81 -0.97 -24.93
N LEU A 297 1.00 -0.10 -24.33
CA LEU A 297 1.39 1.25 -23.98
C LEU A 297 0.84 1.61 -22.60
N ILE A 298 1.72 1.99 -21.68
CA ILE A 298 1.35 2.27 -20.28
C ILE A 298 2.06 3.49 -19.73
N ASN A 299 1.52 4.02 -18.63
CA ASN A 299 2.21 4.94 -17.73
C ASN A 299 2.68 4.18 -16.49
N ILE A 300 3.85 4.53 -15.98
CA ILE A 300 4.35 3.99 -14.71
C ILE A 300 4.75 5.13 -13.80
N ASN A 301 4.68 4.90 -12.50
CA ASN A 301 5.02 5.92 -11.51
C ASN A 301 6.54 6.18 -11.32
N ARG A 302 7.38 5.51 -12.12
CA ARG A 302 8.85 5.63 -12.14
C ARG A 302 9.39 6.44 -13.32
N HIS A 303 8.52 6.91 -14.22
CA HIS A 303 8.93 7.65 -15.41
C HIS A 303 7.82 8.59 -15.90
N ASP A 304 8.19 9.79 -16.38
CA ASP A 304 7.19 10.80 -16.73
C ASP A 304 6.46 10.54 -18.05
N HIS A 305 7.13 9.87 -18.99
CA HIS A 305 6.57 9.56 -20.29
C HIS A 305 5.95 8.16 -20.34
N ARG A 306 5.01 7.98 -21.26
CA ARG A 306 4.51 6.66 -21.64
C ARG A 306 5.64 5.76 -22.11
N ILE A 307 5.53 4.49 -21.75
CA ILE A 307 6.46 3.44 -22.18
C ILE A 307 5.70 2.40 -23.00
N SER A 308 6.31 1.96 -24.09
CA SER A 308 5.75 0.98 -25.01
C SER A 308 6.44 -0.38 -24.87
N ARG A 309 5.65 -1.44 -24.97
CA ARG A 309 6.15 -2.82 -24.98
C ARG A 309 6.96 -3.05 -26.26
N THR A 310 8.14 -3.63 -26.10
CA THR A 310 8.98 -4.09 -27.20
C THR A 310 9.24 -5.58 -27.07
N SER A 311 9.24 -6.30 -28.19
CA SER A 311 9.57 -7.74 -28.23
C SER A 311 11.07 -7.98 -28.03
N LEU A 312 11.90 -7.00 -28.36
CA LEU A 312 13.35 -7.01 -28.18
C LEU A 312 13.79 -5.64 -27.69
N ILE A 313 14.46 -5.59 -26.55
CA ILE A 313 14.99 -4.33 -26.01
C ILE A 313 16.18 -3.86 -26.85
N GLY A 314 17.06 -4.78 -27.25
CA GLY A 314 18.16 -4.50 -28.18
C GLY A 314 19.28 -3.59 -27.63
N ILE A 315 19.19 -3.15 -26.37
CA ILE A 315 20.18 -2.27 -25.73
C ILE A 315 21.04 -3.08 -24.75
N VAL A 316 22.28 -3.32 -25.14
CA VAL A 316 23.24 -4.11 -24.36
C VAL A 316 23.60 -3.38 -23.06
N ASN A 317 23.72 -4.13 -21.95
CA ASN A 317 24.06 -3.63 -20.61
C ASN A 317 23.08 -2.60 -20.02
N SER A 318 21.82 -2.57 -20.48
CA SER A 318 20.80 -1.73 -19.86
C SER A 318 20.42 -2.20 -18.45
N VAL A 319 20.00 -1.24 -17.62
CA VAL A 319 19.52 -1.45 -16.26
C VAL A 319 18.05 -1.06 -16.20
N CYS A 320 17.24 -1.87 -15.53
CA CYS A 320 15.81 -1.63 -15.38
C CYS A 320 15.57 -0.38 -14.53
N GLY A 321 14.76 0.56 -15.03
CA GLY A 321 14.39 1.80 -14.34
C GLY A 321 13.54 1.61 -13.09
N VAL A 322 13.11 0.38 -12.78
CA VAL A 322 12.27 0.05 -11.62
C VAL A 322 13.07 -0.73 -10.57
N CYS A 323 13.58 -1.91 -10.92
CA CYS A 323 14.29 -2.79 -9.97
C CYS A 323 15.81 -2.56 -9.93
N ARG A 324 16.35 -1.74 -10.83
CA ARG A 324 17.77 -1.42 -10.96
C ARG A 324 18.68 -2.63 -11.22
N GLN A 325 18.10 -3.77 -11.63
CA GLN A 325 18.84 -4.95 -12.07
C GLN A 325 19.13 -4.91 -13.57
N LYS A 326 20.16 -5.65 -14.00
CA LYS A 326 20.50 -5.81 -15.42
C LYS A 326 19.32 -6.39 -16.19
N VAL A 327 19.15 -5.89 -17.41
CA VAL A 327 18.11 -6.35 -18.33
C VAL A 327 18.74 -7.19 -19.43
N ASP A 328 18.13 -8.35 -19.68
CA ASP A 328 18.47 -9.16 -20.84
C ASP A 328 17.90 -8.51 -22.11
N TRP A 329 18.78 -8.01 -22.97
CA TRP A 329 18.42 -7.30 -24.19
C TRP A 329 17.82 -8.20 -25.27
N THR A 330 17.93 -9.53 -25.11
CA THR A 330 17.36 -10.54 -26.03
C THR A 330 15.90 -10.86 -25.74
N CYS A 331 15.37 -10.33 -24.64
CA CYS A 331 13.99 -10.52 -24.22
C CYS A 331 13.17 -9.23 -24.37
N GLY A 332 11.85 -9.37 -24.28
CA GLY A 332 10.90 -8.28 -24.28
C GLY A 332 10.93 -7.46 -23.00
N GLY A 333 10.49 -6.22 -23.11
CA GLY A 333 10.43 -5.25 -22.01
C GLY A 333 9.63 -4.03 -22.42
N TYR A 334 9.74 -2.97 -21.63
CA TYR A 334 9.19 -1.66 -21.96
C TYR A 334 10.30 -0.66 -22.17
N SER A 335 10.11 0.23 -23.13
CA SER A 335 11.04 1.32 -23.43
C SER A 335 10.28 2.62 -23.65
N CYS A 336 10.92 3.74 -23.32
CA CYS A 336 10.39 5.05 -23.66
C CYS A 336 10.90 5.49 -25.04
N GLN A 337 10.00 5.96 -25.90
CA GLN A 337 10.39 6.51 -27.21
C GLN A 337 11.02 7.90 -27.12
N ARG A 338 10.71 8.67 -26.07
CA ARG A 338 11.25 10.03 -25.82
C ARG A 338 12.58 9.98 -25.08
N CYS A 339 12.73 9.02 -24.17
CA CYS A 339 13.93 8.82 -23.37
C CYS A 339 14.60 7.51 -23.80
N SER A 340 15.54 7.59 -24.75
CA SER A 340 16.21 6.43 -25.37
C SER A 340 16.96 5.51 -24.38
N THR A 341 17.20 5.97 -23.16
CA THR A 341 17.90 5.22 -22.11
C THR A 341 16.95 4.54 -21.11
N TYR A 342 15.66 4.88 -21.10
CA TYR A 342 14.73 4.34 -20.11
C TYR A 342 14.14 3.02 -20.57
N ILE A 343 14.42 1.96 -19.81
CA ILE A 343 13.98 0.60 -20.08
C ILE A 343 13.49 -0.01 -18.76
N ALA A 344 12.46 -0.84 -18.81
CA ALA A 344 11.99 -1.62 -17.68
C ALA A 344 11.70 -3.07 -18.07
N HIS A 345 11.97 -4.03 -17.17
CA HIS A 345 11.50 -5.40 -17.35
C HIS A 345 9.97 -5.43 -17.44
N SER A 346 9.43 -6.34 -18.25
CA SER A 346 7.97 -6.45 -18.43
C SER A 346 7.22 -6.61 -17.10
N LYS A 347 7.69 -7.49 -16.22
CA LYS A 347 7.06 -7.72 -14.91
C LYS A 347 7.30 -6.60 -13.89
N CYS A 348 8.35 -5.79 -14.07
CA CYS A 348 8.56 -4.61 -13.24
C CYS A 348 7.64 -3.47 -13.66
N ALA A 349 7.49 -3.26 -14.97
CA ALA A 349 6.61 -2.22 -15.51
C ALA A 349 5.13 -2.50 -15.22
N THR A 350 4.72 -3.76 -15.18
CA THR A 350 3.33 -4.16 -14.87
C THR A 350 3.12 -4.55 -13.41
N ARG A 351 4.02 -4.18 -12.50
CA ARG A 351 3.88 -4.49 -11.06
C ARG A 351 2.77 -3.62 -10.45
N GLU A 352 2.01 -4.17 -9.51
CA GLU A 352 0.82 -3.51 -8.96
C GLU A 352 1.12 -2.17 -8.26
N ASP A 353 2.31 -1.99 -7.69
CA ASP A 353 2.78 -0.75 -7.06
C ASP A 353 3.51 0.21 -8.04
N VAL A 354 3.53 -0.11 -9.33
CA VAL A 354 4.23 0.66 -10.38
C VAL A 354 3.28 1.13 -11.47
N TRP A 355 2.27 0.32 -11.80
CA TRP A 355 1.29 0.59 -12.86
C TRP A 355 -0.13 0.53 -12.33
N ASN A 356 -0.98 1.45 -12.82
CA ASN A 356 -2.40 1.57 -12.46
C ASN A 356 -3.32 0.58 -13.18
N GLY A 357 -2.81 -0.31 -14.03
CA GLY A 357 -3.64 -1.28 -14.77
C GLY A 357 -4.30 -0.73 -16.03
N LYS A 358 -4.05 0.53 -16.42
CA LYS A 358 -4.65 1.15 -17.62
C LYS A 358 -3.78 0.92 -18.87
N GLU A 359 -4.36 0.33 -19.90
CA GLU A 359 -3.81 0.26 -21.27
C GLU A 359 -4.10 1.57 -22.01
N LEU A 360 -3.10 2.12 -22.69
CA LEU A 360 -3.16 3.43 -23.33
C LEU A 360 -2.98 3.37 -24.86
N GLU A 361 -2.86 2.17 -25.45
CA GLU A 361 -2.84 2.01 -26.90
C GLU A 361 -4.09 2.66 -27.54
N GLY A 362 -3.87 3.60 -28.45
CA GLY A 362 -4.96 4.35 -29.11
C GLY A 362 -5.51 5.54 -28.31
N VAL A 363 -5.09 5.75 -27.06
CA VAL A 363 -5.47 6.91 -26.26
C VAL A 363 -4.49 8.06 -26.54
N PRO A 364 -4.93 9.29 -26.89
CA PRO A 364 -4.02 10.42 -27.08
C PRO A 364 -3.31 10.81 -25.76
N GLU A 365 -2.11 11.38 -25.87
CA GLU A 365 -1.36 11.89 -24.70
C GLU A 365 -1.84 13.32 -24.37
N GLU A 366 -2.40 13.50 -23.17
CA GLU A 366 -2.76 14.83 -22.65
C GLU A 366 -1.50 15.49 -22.06
N ILE A 367 -1.04 16.56 -22.70
CA ILE A 367 0.09 17.35 -22.21
C ILE A 367 -0.45 18.39 -21.22
N GLU A 368 -0.39 18.07 -19.93
CA GLU A 368 -0.74 19.00 -18.84
C GLU A 368 0.50 19.43 -18.04
N ASP A 369 1.56 19.86 -18.71
CA ASP A 369 2.72 20.45 -18.05
C ASP A 369 2.49 21.96 -17.90
N ILE A 370 1.68 22.34 -16.90
CA ILE A 370 1.45 23.73 -16.56
C ILE A 370 2.57 24.18 -15.61
N GLU A 371 3.36 25.16 -16.06
CA GLU A 371 4.42 25.76 -15.24
C GLU A 371 3.87 26.33 -13.92
N PRO A 372 4.63 26.23 -12.82
CA PRO A 372 4.19 26.70 -11.51
C PRO A 372 4.20 28.24 -11.39
N TYR A 373 4.92 28.95 -12.25
CA TYR A 373 4.94 30.41 -12.22
C TYR A 373 5.25 30.98 -13.59
N VAL A 374 4.89 32.25 -13.77
CA VAL A 374 5.30 33.05 -14.93
C VAL A 374 6.48 33.92 -14.51
N VAL A 375 7.54 33.94 -15.32
CA VAL A 375 8.70 34.82 -15.14
C VAL A 375 8.34 36.21 -15.68
N ILE A 376 8.47 37.23 -14.84
CA ILE A 376 8.21 38.63 -15.21
C ILE A 376 9.51 39.31 -15.64
N ASP A 377 10.58 39.08 -14.88
CA ASP A 377 11.96 39.49 -15.17
C ASP A 377 12.95 38.55 -14.46
N ASP A 378 14.26 38.82 -14.59
CA ASP A 378 15.36 37.98 -14.09
C ASP A 378 15.23 37.58 -12.61
N ASN A 379 14.54 38.37 -11.78
CA ASN A 379 14.42 38.11 -10.34
C ASN A 379 12.96 38.10 -9.85
N THR A 380 11.98 38.23 -10.72
CA THR A 380 10.58 38.43 -10.34
C THR A 380 9.68 37.40 -10.99
N ILE A 381 8.86 36.74 -10.17
CA ILE A 381 7.91 35.71 -10.62
C ILE A 381 6.48 36.03 -10.15
N GLN A 382 5.50 35.55 -10.89
CA GLN A 382 4.11 35.47 -10.46
C GLN A 382 3.76 33.99 -10.25
N HIS A 383 3.62 33.57 -8.99
CA HIS A 383 3.41 32.16 -8.64
C HIS A 383 1.94 31.75 -8.70
N PHE A 384 1.64 30.53 -9.15
CA PHE A 384 0.24 30.07 -9.36
C PHE A 384 -0.61 30.10 -8.08
N SER A 385 0.03 29.91 -6.92
CA SER A 385 -0.64 29.92 -5.61
C SER A 385 -0.80 31.32 -5.02
N HIS A 386 -0.16 32.34 -5.61
CA HIS A 386 -0.16 33.70 -5.11
C HIS A 386 -0.15 34.69 -6.28
N LYS A 387 -1.25 34.65 -7.06
CA LYS A 387 -1.36 35.41 -8.33
C LYS A 387 -1.57 36.91 -8.14
N GLU A 388 -2.04 37.33 -6.97
CA GLU A 388 -2.40 38.73 -6.70
C GLU A 388 -1.16 39.64 -6.60
N HIS A 389 -0.01 39.06 -6.25
CA HIS A 389 1.23 39.81 -6.05
C HIS A 389 2.41 39.17 -6.79
N TYR A 390 3.48 39.94 -6.90
CA TYR A 390 4.74 39.50 -7.48
C TYR A 390 5.74 39.16 -6.39
N MET A 391 6.54 38.11 -6.64
CA MET A 391 7.55 37.65 -5.70
C MET A 391 8.95 37.90 -6.25
N ARG A 392 9.83 38.46 -5.41
CA ARG A 392 11.21 38.81 -5.77
C ARG A 392 12.21 37.83 -5.15
N LEU A 393 13.18 37.41 -5.95
CA LEU A 393 14.28 36.55 -5.52
C LEU A 393 15.20 37.30 -4.56
N ASN A 394 15.47 36.69 -3.41
CA ASN A 394 16.45 37.10 -2.45
C ASN A 394 17.56 36.04 -2.39
N VAL A 395 18.74 36.42 -2.85
CA VAL A 395 19.92 35.54 -2.85
C VAL A 395 20.57 35.57 -1.47
N ASN A 396 20.86 34.40 -0.91
CA ASN A 396 21.48 34.21 0.40
C ASN A 396 20.65 34.77 1.58
N GLY A 397 19.69 33.99 2.08
CA GLY A 397 18.81 34.34 3.19
C GLY A 397 19.48 34.50 4.57
N LEU A 398 20.81 34.62 4.65
CA LEU A 398 21.59 34.69 5.90
C LEU A 398 21.22 35.91 6.77
N MET A 399 20.77 36.99 6.14
CA MET A 399 20.33 38.24 6.78
C MET A 399 18.84 38.23 7.18
N CYS A 400 18.13 37.11 7.00
CA CYS A 400 16.71 37.04 7.33
C CYS A 400 16.46 36.68 8.80
N GLU A 401 15.31 37.10 9.31
CA GLU A 401 14.86 36.74 10.66
C GLU A 401 14.77 35.21 10.81
N VAL A 402 15.21 34.69 11.95
CA VAL A 402 15.30 33.24 12.25
C VAL A 402 13.94 32.54 12.15
N ASN A 403 12.84 33.28 12.27
CA ASN A 403 11.49 32.73 12.36
C ASN A 403 10.73 32.69 11.02
N LYS A 404 11.27 33.28 9.94
CA LYS A 404 10.61 33.23 8.63
C LYS A 404 10.73 31.82 8.03
N ARG A 405 9.62 31.33 7.48
CA ARG A 405 9.46 29.97 6.96
C ARG A 405 8.86 30.02 5.57
N CYS A 406 9.16 29.00 4.79
CA CYS A 406 8.56 28.80 3.48
C CYS A 406 7.10 28.34 3.63
N ASN A 407 6.17 29.01 2.95
CA ASN A 407 4.74 28.66 2.97
C ASN A 407 4.44 27.30 2.32
N ALA A 408 5.33 26.75 1.50
CA ALA A 408 5.17 25.43 0.93
C ALA A 408 5.60 24.32 1.89
N CYS A 409 6.86 24.33 2.32
CA CYS A 409 7.47 23.21 3.07
C CYS A 409 7.60 23.45 4.58
N ASN A 410 7.24 24.63 5.08
CA ASN A 410 7.34 25.03 6.49
C ASN A 410 8.75 25.04 7.10
N HIS A 411 9.79 24.71 6.32
CA HIS A 411 11.18 24.82 6.77
C HIS A 411 11.62 26.30 6.87
N PRO A 412 12.57 26.62 7.76
CA PRO A 412 13.18 27.95 7.84
C PRO A 412 13.81 28.38 6.50
N ILE A 413 13.69 29.67 6.16
CA ILE A 413 14.25 30.19 4.89
C ILE A 413 15.75 30.41 4.91
N SER A 414 16.32 30.76 6.07
CA SER A 414 17.76 30.93 6.21
C SER A 414 18.45 29.56 6.31
N PRO A 415 19.52 29.28 5.52
CA PRO A 415 20.29 30.21 4.69
C PRO A 415 19.98 30.16 3.17
N GLN A 416 18.91 29.48 2.75
CA GLN A 416 18.60 29.23 1.33
C GLN A 416 18.12 30.49 0.60
N SER A 417 18.22 30.48 -0.74
CA SER A 417 17.59 31.49 -1.59
C SER A 417 16.07 31.29 -1.62
N PHE A 418 15.33 32.39 -1.64
CA PHE A 418 13.87 32.37 -1.57
C PHE A 418 13.25 33.50 -2.39
N TYR A 419 12.03 33.27 -2.86
CA TYR A 419 11.15 34.30 -3.39
C TYR A 419 10.28 34.85 -2.26
N GLY A 420 10.33 36.16 -2.04
CA GLY A 420 9.46 36.84 -1.08
C GLY A 420 8.46 37.73 -1.82
N CYS A 421 7.19 37.68 -1.41
CA CYS A 421 6.19 38.61 -1.88
C CYS A 421 6.56 40.05 -1.48
N MET A 422 6.31 41.01 -2.37
CA MET A 422 6.59 42.42 -2.11
C MET A 422 5.53 43.08 -1.25
N ASP A 423 4.32 42.51 -1.20
CA ASP A 423 3.14 43.12 -0.58
C ASP A 423 2.69 42.42 0.72
N CYS A 424 3.10 41.18 0.95
CA CYS A 424 2.74 40.40 2.14
C CYS A 424 3.85 39.44 2.61
N ASP A 425 3.62 38.74 3.72
CA ASP A 425 4.59 37.80 4.31
C ASP A 425 4.68 36.44 3.59
N PHE A 426 4.13 36.30 2.38
CA PHE A 426 4.18 35.06 1.61
C PHE A 426 5.59 34.81 1.04
N ILE A 427 6.19 33.67 1.38
CA ILE A 427 7.58 33.35 1.04
C ILE A 427 7.68 31.89 0.59
N LEU A 428 8.43 31.64 -0.48
CA LEU A 428 8.75 30.29 -0.96
C LEU A 428 10.26 30.13 -1.15
N HIS A 429 10.84 29.01 -0.74
CA HIS A 429 12.19 28.67 -1.21
C HIS A 429 12.22 28.64 -2.73
N GLN A 430 13.36 28.98 -3.33
CA GLN A 430 13.52 28.95 -4.78
C GLN A 430 13.13 27.59 -5.38
N ASN A 431 13.56 26.50 -4.72
CA ASN A 431 13.19 25.14 -5.12
C ASN A 431 11.70 24.85 -4.93
N CYS A 432 11.09 25.36 -3.85
CA CYS A 432 9.67 25.15 -3.58
C CYS A 432 8.76 25.86 -4.58
N ALA A 433 9.17 27.03 -5.09
CA ALA A 433 8.44 27.72 -6.16
C ALA A 433 8.45 26.95 -7.48
N GLY A 434 9.48 26.10 -7.71
CA GLY A 434 9.64 25.32 -8.94
C GLY A 434 8.92 23.96 -8.95
N PHE A 435 8.17 23.61 -7.90
CA PHE A 435 7.51 22.32 -7.84
C PHE A 435 6.40 22.19 -8.91
N PRO A 436 6.36 21.09 -9.68
CA PRO A 436 5.39 20.91 -10.76
C PRO A 436 3.95 20.82 -10.24
N ARG A 437 2.99 21.28 -11.03
CA ARG A 437 1.58 21.25 -10.61
C ARG A 437 0.95 19.86 -10.62
N ARG A 438 1.47 18.96 -11.46
CA ARG A 438 1.13 17.53 -11.48
C ARG A 438 2.41 16.72 -11.66
N LYS A 439 2.51 15.57 -11.00
CA LYS A 439 3.65 14.66 -11.21
C LYS A 439 3.31 13.22 -10.90
N TRP A 440 4.10 12.31 -11.46
CA TRP A 440 4.18 10.93 -10.99
C TRP A 440 4.98 10.87 -9.70
N HIS A 441 4.58 9.98 -8.80
CA HIS A 441 5.29 9.78 -7.54
C HIS A 441 5.49 8.31 -7.27
N VAL A 442 6.68 7.96 -6.78
CA VAL A 442 7.15 6.59 -6.56
C VAL A 442 6.25 5.74 -5.64
N LEU A 443 5.39 6.36 -4.84
CA LEU A 443 4.46 5.71 -3.92
C LEU A 443 3.00 5.72 -4.40
N HIS A 444 2.70 6.24 -5.60
CA HIS A 444 1.33 6.32 -6.11
C HIS A 444 1.25 6.10 -7.61
N ASN A 445 0.26 5.35 -8.07
CA ASN A 445 0.14 4.95 -9.48
C ASN A 445 -0.65 5.92 -10.35
N GLU A 446 -1.03 7.08 -9.82
CA GLU A 446 -1.69 8.16 -10.57
C GLU A 446 -0.92 9.47 -10.40
N ARG A 447 -1.15 10.43 -11.31
CA ARG A 447 -0.57 11.77 -11.19
C ARG A 447 -1.17 12.50 -10.00
N LEU A 448 -0.32 12.82 -9.02
CA LEU A 448 -0.69 13.67 -7.89
C LEU A 448 -0.73 15.13 -8.31
N ALA A 449 -1.71 15.88 -7.81
CA ALA A 449 -1.83 17.32 -8.02
C ALA A 449 -1.27 18.10 -6.83
N LEU A 450 -0.56 19.20 -7.10
CA LEU A 450 -0.07 20.12 -6.07
C LEU A 450 -1.21 21.01 -5.59
N VAL A 451 -1.49 20.95 -4.29
CA VAL A 451 -2.58 21.68 -3.62
C VAL A 451 -2.03 22.54 -2.49
N THR A 452 -2.57 23.76 -2.36
CA THR A 452 -2.05 24.83 -1.51
C THR A 452 -3.04 25.32 -0.44
N SER A 453 -4.16 24.61 -0.22
CA SER A 453 -5.23 25.02 0.72
C SER A 453 -4.89 24.70 2.18
N GLU A 454 -5.14 25.67 3.07
CA GLU A 454 -4.55 25.81 4.42
C GLU A 454 -5.46 25.36 5.59
N VAL A 455 -6.68 24.89 5.34
CA VAL A 455 -7.71 24.78 6.41
C VAL A 455 -7.67 23.45 7.19
N ASN A 456 -6.99 22.42 6.68
CA ASN A 456 -7.04 21.06 7.24
C ASN A 456 -5.66 20.51 7.61
N ILE A 457 -5.63 19.61 8.60
CA ILE A 457 -4.43 18.82 8.94
C ILE A 457 -4.46 17.48 8.24
N PHE A 458 -3.30 17.03 7.79
CA PHE A 458 -3.14 15.78 7.05
C PHE A 458 -1.98 14.97 7.60
N GLY A 459 -2.05 13.64 7.48
CA GLY A 459 -0.91 12.75 7.67
C GLY A 459 -0.26 12.44 6.34
N CYS A 460 1.07 12.52 6.26
CA CYS A 460 1.79 12.18 5.03
C CYS A 460 1.82 10.66 4.83
N SER A 461 1.35 10.17 3.68
CA SER A 461 1.37 8.73 3.38
C SER A 461 2.79 8.14 3.31
N ALA A 462 3.82 8.96 3.02
CA ALA A 462 5.21 8.50 2.93
C ALA A 462 5.96 8.45 4.27
N CYS A 463 5.79 9.47 5.12
CA CYS A 463 6.58 9.61 6.36
C CYS A 463 5.73 9.63 7.64
N HIS A 464 4.41 9.54 7.51
CA HIS A 464 3.41 9.54 8.60
C HIS A 464 3.40 10.78 9.51
N LYS A 465 4.21 11.80 9.23
CA LYS A 465 4.19 13.08 9.95
C LYS A 465 2.94 13.88 9.59
N ILE A 466 2.46 14.64 10.56
CA ILE A 466 1.34 15.57 10.35
C ILE A 466 1.83 16.88 9.74
N PHE A 467 1.05 17.42 8.81
CA PHE A 467 1.34 18.67 8.12
C PHE A 467 0.06 19.39 7.69
N ASN A 468 0.15 20.68 7.41
CA ASN A 468 -0.94 21.49 6.85
C ASN A 468 -0.46 22.51 5.78
N GLY A 469 0.75 22.30 5.26
CA GLY A 469 1.32 23.07 4.15
C GLY A 469 0.91 22.57 2.77
N PHE A 470 1.71 22.93 1.77
CA PHE A 470 1.52 22.44 0.40
C PHE A 470 1.64 20.92 0.36
N ARG A 471 0.92 20.29 -0.57
CA ARG A 471 0.91 18.83 -0.67
C ARG A 471 0.61 18.35 -2.07
N TYR A 472 1.06 17.14 -2.34
CA TYR A 472 0.63 16.38 -3.50
C TYR A 472 -0.50 15.44 -3.08
N GLU A 473 -1.63 15.50 -3.78
CA GLU A 473 -2.78 14.65 -3.47
C GLU A 473 -3.47 14.07 -4.71
N HIS A 474 -4.03 12.88 -4.53
CA HIS A 474 -4.97 12.21 -5.42
C HIS A 474 -5.80 11.27 -4.55
N GLU A 475 -7.13 11.45 -4.54
CA GLU A 475 -8.05 10.68 -3.68
C GLU A 475 -7.61 10.72 -2.19
N ASP A 476 -7.35 9.56 -1.59
CA ASP A 476 -6.96 9.45 -0.19
C ASP A 476 -5.46 9.64 0.05
N THR A 477 -4.63 9.49 -0.99
CA THR A 477 -3.16 9.62 -0.88
C THR A 477 -2.78 11.09 -0.78
N LYS A 478 -2.11 11.45 0.32
CA LYS A 478 -1.68 12.83 0.61
C LYS A 478 -0.23 12.82 1.04
N LEU A 479 0.62 13.52 0.30
CA LEU A 479 2.04 13.63 0.57
C LEU A 479 2.38 15.08 0.90
N ASP A 480 3.04 15.29 2.03
CA ASP A 480 3.73 16.55 2.31
C ASP A 480 4.59 16.95 1.10
N VAL A 481 4.67 18.25 0.81
CA VAL A 481 5.33 18.72 -0.43
C VAL A 481 6.76 18.24 -0.56
N LEU A 482 7.53 18.07 0.52
CA LEU A 482 8.90 17.58 0.43
C LEU A 482 8.94 16.09 0.11
N CYS A 483 8.07 15.30 0.73
CA CYS A 483 7.93 13.88 0.42
C CYS A 483 7.43 13.69 -1.02
N GLY A 484 6.40 14.42 -1.43
CA GLY A 484 5.83 14.33 -2.77
C GLY A 484 6.74 14.89 -3.87
N SER A 485 7.67 15.78 -3.54
CA SER A 485 8.65 16.31 -4.50
C SER A 485 9.81 15.36 -4.77
N PHE A 486 9.86 14.21 -4.10
CA PHE A 486 10.85 13.17 -4.34
C PHE A 486 10.89 12.70 -5.81
N SER A 487 12.09 12.47 -6.33
CA SER A 487 12.35 11.91 -7.66
C SER A 487 13.55 10.98 -7.61
N GLU A 488 13.55 9.93 -8.42
CA GLU A 488 14.67 8.99 -8.54
C GLU A 488 15.60 9.37 -9.71
N PRO A 489 16.94 9.24 -9.58
CA PRO A 489 17.68 8.87 -8.37
C PRO A 489 17.71 9.97 -7.32
N PHE A 490 17.69 9.61 -6.03
CA PHE A 490 17.79 10.58 -4.93
C PHE A 490 19.21 10.62 -4.35
N ILE A 491 19.87 11.77 -4.42
CA ILE A 491 21.20 11.97 -3.87
C ILE A 491 21.06 12.67 -2.52
N HIS A 492 21.49 12.01 -1.44
CA HIS A 492 21.43 12.56 -0.09
C HIS A 492 22.83 12.82 0.47
N PRO A 493 23.11 13.95 1.16
CA PRO A 493 24.46 14.25 1.64
C PRO A 493 24.99 13.28 2.70
N SER A 494 24.14 12.51 3.38
CA SER A 494 24.57 11.41 4.27
C SER A 494 25.17 10.22 3.53
N HIS A 495 24.91 10.12 2.22
CA HIS A 495 25.41 9.05 1.37
C HIS A 495 25.72 9.61 -0.04
N PRO A 496 26.73 10.47 -0.17
CA PRO A 496 26.94 11.28 -1.37
C PRO A 496 27.51 10.49 -2.55
N HIS A 497 28.12 9.32 -2.29
CA HIS A 497 28.78 8.53 -3.32
C HIS A 497 27.82 7.70 -4.17
N HIS A 498 26.67 7.33 -3.62
CA HIS A 498 25.70 6.50 -4.33
C HIS A 498 24.28 7.06 -4.21
N PRO A 499 23.50 7.00 -5.30
CA PRO A 499 22.09 7.38 -5.26
C PRO A 499 21.25 6.37 -4.48
N LEU A 500 20.15 6.86 -3.91
CA LEU A 500 19.14 6.06 -3.25
C LEU A 500 17.90 5.90 -4.14
N TYR A 501 17.26 4.74 -4.04
CA TYR A 501 16.07 4.35 -4.80
C TYR A 501 15.00 3.80 -3.87
N CYS A 502 13.73 4.03 -4.21
CA CYS A 502 12.60 3.47 -3.50
C CYS A 502 12.31 2.06 -4.01
N ILE A 503 12.73 1.09 -3.20
CA ILE A 503 12.53 -0.33 -3.46
C ILE A 503 11.57 -0.85 -2.39
N SER A 504 10.38 -1.25 -2.83
CA SER A 504 9.32 -1.80 -1.98
C SER A 504 9.85 -3.00 -1.22
N PRO A 505 9.95 -2.94 0.13
CA PRO A 505 10.51 -4.01 0.91
C PRO A 505 9.45 -5.10 1.19
N GLU A 506 9.89 -6.29 1.58
CA GLU A 506 8.98 -7.32 2.09
C GLU A 506 8.52 -6.99 3.52
N ASP A 507 9.39 -6.32 4.29
CA ASP A 507 9.22 -5.99 5.71
C ASP A 507 9.67 -4.56 6.03
N ASP A 508 9.30 -4.08 7.22
CA ASP A 508 9.80 -2.81 7.74
C ASP A 508 11.31 -2.84 7.96
N GLU A 509 11.97 -1.76 7.57
CA GLU A 509 13.43 -1.64 7.60
C GLU A 509 13.87 -0.54 8.53
N VAL A 510 15.07 -0.69 9.08
CA VAL A 510 15.62 0.28 10.05
C VAL A 510 16.29 1.42 9.29
N CYS A 511 15.81 2.64 9.51
CA CYS A 511 16.40 3.84 8.94
C CYS A 511 17.77 4.14 9.57
N SER A 512 18.78 4.42 8.76
CA SER A 512 20.14 4.78 9.19
C SER A 512 20.21 6.15 9.88
N GLY A 513 19.14 6.95 9.81
CA GLY A 513 19.08 8.29 10.40
C GLY A 513 18.44 8.38 11.76
N CYS A 514 17.23 7.83 11.90
CA CYS A 514 16.48 7.84 13.16
C CYS A 514 16.60 6.53 13.96
N ASN A 515 17.08 5.45 13.33
CA ASN A 515 17.11 4.10 13.89
C ASN A 515 15.71 3.53 14.24
N GLU A 516 14.66 4.07 13.60
CA GLU A 516 13.29 3.56 13.67
C GLU A 516 12.95 2.71 12.46
N ARG A 517 11.94 1.87 12.60
CA ARG A 517 11.41 1.02 11.52
C ARG A 517 10.45 1.80 10.64
N SER A 518 10.59 1.65 9.33
CA SER A 518 9.69 2.25 8.34
C SER A 518 9.48 1.32 7.15
N TYR A 519 8.26 1.33 6.60
CA TYR A 519 7.91 0.59 5.40
C TYR A 519 8.37 1.31 4.12
N HIS A 520 8.15 2.62 4.04
CA HIS A 520 8.56 3.43 2.90
C HIS A 520 9.98 3.94 3.09
N VAL A 521 10.94 3.27 2.44
CA VAL A 521 12.37 3.58 2.56
C VAL A 521 13.07 3.75 1.22
N LEU A 522 14.19 4.44 1.26
CA LEU A 522 15.13 4.67 0.19
C LEU A 522 16.38 3.83 0.45
N ARG A 523 16.84 3.08 -0.55
CA ARG A 523 17.96 2.15 -0.42
C ARG A 523 19.07 2.45 -1.41
N CYS A 524 20.31 2.27 -0.97
CA CYS A 524 21.45 2.12 -1.86
C CYS A 524 21.43 0.73 -2.50
N ILE A 525 21.66 0.67 -3.81
CA ILE A 525 21.67 -0.59 -4.58
C ILE A 525 23.07 -1.19 -4.72
N GLU A 526 24.12 -0.49 -4.27
CA GLU A 526 25.48 -1.00 -4.34
C GLU A 526 25.69 -2.18 -3.39
N ASP A 527 26.34 -3.22 -3.90
CA ASP A 527 26.59 -4.45 -3.17
C ASP A 527 27.33 -4.16 -1.86
N ASN A 528 26.86 -4.77 -0.77
CA ASN A 528 27.39 -4.62 0.59
C ASN A 528 27.30 -3.21 1.22
N CYS A 529 26.61 -2.25 0.59
CA CYS A 529 26.44 -0.93 1.21
C CYS A 529 25.41 -0.94 2.35
N GLY A 530 24.23 -1.53 2.12
CA GLY A 530 23.18 -1.67 3.14
C GLY A 530 22.61 -0.35 3.69
N PHE A 531 22.85 0.79 3.04
CA PHE A 531 22.35 2.09 3.50
C PHE A 531 20.86 2.24 3.20
N ILE A 532 20.08 2.56 4.24
CA ILE A 532 18.62 2.67 4.19
C ILE A 532 18.19 3.97 4.87
N LEU A 533 17.26 4.71 4.25
CA LEU A 533 16.79 6.01 4.73
C LEU A 533 15.27 6.14 4.58
N ASP A 534 14.55 6.47 5.65
CA ASP A 534 13.12 6.77 5.56
C ASP A 534 12.84 8.16 4.95
N PHE A 535 11.63 8.38 4.44
CA PHE A 535 11.22 9.66 3.84
C PHE A 535 11.22 10.83 4.84
N GLY A 536 10.99 10.57 6.13
CA GLY A 536 10.99 11.58 7.17
C GLY A 536 12.37 12.16 7.49
N CYS A 537 13.41 11.32 7.50
CA CYS A 537 14.80 11.70 7.63
C CYS A 537 15.35 12.30 6.33
N ALA A 538 14.96 11.76 5.17
CA ALA A 538 15.36 12.28 3.86
C ALA A 538 14.94 13.73 3.61
N THR A 539 13.88 14.20 4.29
CA THR A 539 13.32 15.55 4.14
C THR A 539 13.79 16.54 5.21
N PHE A 540 14.70 16.12 6.11
CA PHE A 540 15.25 17.02 7.11
C PHE A 540 16.06 18.16 6.48
N PRO A 541 15.93 19.40 6.99
CA PRO A 541 16.72 20.52 6.52
C PRO A 541 18.20 20.30 6.86
N GLN A 542 19.05 20.37 5.84
CA GLN A 542 20.48 20.06 5.99
C GLN A 542 21.22 21.08 6.87
N VAL A 543 20.77 22.34 6.83
CA VAL A 543 21.30 23.44 7.61
C VAL A 543 20.14 24.23 8.18
N VAL A 544 20.22 24.59 9.46
CA VAL A 544 19.22 25.37 10.17
C VAL A 544 19.87 26.46 11.01
N LYS A 545 19.27 27.63 11.07
CA LYS A 545 19.64 28.68 12.02
C LYS A 545 18.78 28.53 13.27
N HIS A 546 19.41 28.47 14.44
CA HIS A 546 18.69 28.29 15.71
C HIS A 546 19.05 29.41 16.69
N ARG A 547 18.11 29.81 17.55
CA ARG A 547 18.28 30.96 18.46
C ARG A 547 19.42 30.87 19.49
N ILE A 548 19.96 29.66 19.71
CA ILE A 548 21.02 29.43 20.70
C ILE A 548 22.40 29.73 20.10
N GLU A 549 22.54 29.63 18.78
CA GLU A 549 23.81 29.77 18.08
C GLU A 549 23.68 30.80 16.96
N ASP A 550 24.58 31.78 16.96
CA ASP A 550 24.64 32.76 15.87
C ASP A 550 25.06 32.10 14.55
N GLN A 551 25.81 31.00 14.63
CA GLN A 551 26.23 30.21 13.48
C GLN A 551 25.14 29.18 13.07
N PRO A 552 24.93 28.97 11.76
CA PRO A 552 24.05 27.90 11.28
C PRO A 552 24.55 26.51 11.73
N LEU A 553 23.61 25.68 12.16
CA LEU A 553 23.82 24.30 12.53
C LEU A 553 23.66 23.41 11.29
N SER A 554 24.53 22.43 11.14
CA SER A 554 24.47 21.43 10.08
C SER A 554 24.05 20.07 10.64
N LEU A 555 23.30 19.31 9.86
CA LEU A 555 22.90 17.95 10.21
C LEU A 555 24.11 17.02 10.10
N CYS A 556 24.42 16.33 11.20
CA CYS A 556 25.47 15.32 11.28
C CYS A 556 24.88 13.91 11.26
N TYR A 557 25.54 13.03 10.50
CA TYR A 557 25.05 11.69 10.20
C TYR A 557 25.60 10.60 11.12
N GLY A 558 26.16 11.01 12.27
CA GLY A 558 26.92 10.14 13.16
C GLY A 558 28.36 10.01 12.68
N GLU A 559 29.30 10.43 13.52
CA GLU A 559 30.70 10.01 13.41
C GLU A 559 30.95 8.96 14.50
N LYS A 560 31.85 8.00 14.24
CA LYS A 560 32.44 7.16 15.31
C LYS A 560 33.37 8.03 16.17
N ALA A 561 32.84 9.09 16.75
CA ALA A 561 33.57 9.88 17.72
C ALA A 561 33.64 9.09 19.02
N SER A 562 34.82 9.03 19.61
CA SER A 562 35.08 8.34 20.87
C SER A 562 34.47 9.05 22.10
N GLY A 563 33.68 10.12 21.89
CA GLY A 563 33.16 11.01 22.94
C GLY A 563 31.64 10.99 23.09
N LYS A 564 31.15 11.38 24.28
CA LYS A 564 29.73 11.57 24.56
C LYS A 564 29.33 13.00 24.21
N TYR A 565 28.40 13.16 23.28
CA TYR A 565 27.81 14.46 22.94
C TYR A 565 26.59 14.73 23.83
N TRP A 566 26.36 16.01 24.15
CA TRP A 566 25.27 16.46 25.00
C TRP A 566 24.44 17.50 24.28
N CYS A 567 23.12 17.43 24.45
CA CYS A 567 22.18 18.36 23.84
C CYS A 567 22.08 19.65 24.65
N ASP A 568 22.52 20.77 24.10
CA ASP A 568 22.49 22.07 24.82
C ASP A 568 21.08 22.61 25.05
N ILE A 569 20.06 22.09 24.34
CA ILE A 569 18.66 22.51 24.51
C ILE A 569 17.98 21.83 25.71
N CYS A 570 18.25 20.54 25.90
CA CYS A 570 17.53 19.69 26.86
C CYS A 570 18.42 19.09 27.95
N GLU A 571 19.74 19.33 27.86
CA GLU A 571 20.75 18.85 28.80
C GLU A 571 20.70 17.33 28.97
N LYS A 572 20.57 16.60 27.85
CA LYS A 572 20.62 15.13 27.82
C LYS A 572 21.63 14.65 26.79
N GLU A 573 22.21 13.49 27.07
CA GLU A 573 23.14 12.81 26.17
C GLU A 573 22.47 12.56 24.80
N THR A 574 23.19 12.85 23.71
CA THR A 574 22.73 12.51 22.36
C THR A 574 23.17 11.09 22.02
N ASN A 575 22.34 10.36 21.28
CA ASN A 575 22.71 9.04 20.80
C ASN A 575 23.62 9.18 19.57
N PRO A 576 24.89 8.72 19.60
CA PRO A 576 25.79 8.82 18.44
C PRO A 576 25.33 7.96 17.25
N ASN A 577 24.41 7.02 17.46
CA ASN A 577 23.84 6.18 16.41
C ASN A 577 22.63 6.84 15.70
N THR A 578 22.20 8.03 16.11
CA THR A 578 21.13 8.78 15.43
C THR A 578 21.62 10.15 14.98
N TRP A 579 20.96 10.72 13.99
CA TRP A 579 21.33 12.04 13.48
C TRP A 579 21.07 13.14 14.52
N PHE A 580 21.96 14.13 14.55
CA PHE A 580 21.88 15.31 15.42
C PHE A 580 22.42 16.54 14.68
N TYR A 581 22.09 17.75 15.14
CA TYR A 581 22.62 18.99 14.59
C TYR A 581 23.84 19.46 15.37
N THR A 582 24.84 20.00 14.68
CA THR A 582 26.03 20.59 15.30
C THR A 582 26.52 21.81 14.52
N CYS A 583 27.25 22.71 15.18
CA CYS A 583 27.91 23.83 14.51
C CYS A 583 29.26 23.37 13.90
N LYS A 584 29.81 24.14 12.96
CA LYS A 584 31.07 23.81 12.27
C LYS A 584 32.26 23.59 13.22
N ASP A 585 32.26 24.25 14.37
CA ASP A 585 33.32 24.13 15.37
C ASP A 585 33.04 23.01 16.40
N HIS A 586 31.97 22.21 16.22
CA HIS A 586 31.50 21.16 17.12
C HIS A 586 31.28 21.61 18.59
N ARG A 587 31.06 22.91 18.81
CA ARG A 587 30.86 23.50 20.14
C ARG A 587 29.48 23.23 20.71
N ALA A 588 28.49 23.06 19.84
CA ALA A 588 27.12 22.76 20.21
C ALA A 588 26.66 21.47 19.53
N SER A 589 25.92 20.64 20.24
CA SER A 589 25.29 19.43 19.71
C SER A 589 23.83 19.44 20.13
N LEU A 590 22.90 19.20 19.22
CA LEU A 590 21.46 19.32 19.50
C LEU A 590 20.71 18.13 18.89
N HIS A 591 19.82 17.49 19.66
CA HIS A 591 18.94 16.45 19.11
C HIS A 591 18.10 17.00 17.96
N THR A 592 17.90 16.20 16.91
CA THR A 592 16.99 16.51 15.80
C THR A 592 15.59 16.89 16.29
N TRP A 593 15.05 16.14 17.26
CA TRP A 593 13.76 16.45 17.89
C TRP A 593 13.74 17.80 18.61
N CYS A 594 14.82 18.18 19.30
CA CYS A 594 14.89 19.47 19.99
C CYS A 594 14.89 20.65 19.00
N VAL A 595 15.48 20.45 17.82
CA VAL A 595 15.62 21.49 16.79
C VAL A 595 14.39 21.59 15.89
N LEU A 596 13.73 20.48 15.58
CA LEU A 596 12.61 20.44 14.62
C LEU A 596 11.26 20.23 15.31
N GLY A 597 11.18 19.28 16.24
CA GLY A 597 9.94 18.84 16.89
C GLY A 597 9.00 18.03 15.99
N ASP A 598 7.98 17.43 16.61
CA ASP A 598 6.94 16.65 15.91
C ASP A 598 6.11 17.52 14.97
N PHE A 599 5.92 18.78 15.34
CA PHE A 599 5.03 19.73 14.66
C PHE A 599 5.74 20.54 13.58
N MET A 600 6.92 20.11 13.11
CA MET A 600 7.70 20.81 12.10
C MET A 600 6.95 21.04 10.77
N GLY A 601 6.01 20.16 10.43
CA GLY A 601 5.18 20.25 9.23
C GLY A 601 3.98 21.20 9.35
N LEU A 602 3.76 21.83 10.52
CA LEU A 602 2.62 22.70 10.77
C LEU A 602 2.97 24.18 10.59
N ILE A 603 2.11 24.92 9.89
CA ILE A 603 2.20 26.35 9.65
C ILE A 603 1.93 27.09 10.98
N PRO A 604 2.85 27.93 11.48
CA PRO A 604 2.58 28.76 12.65
C PRO A 604 1.41 29.74 12.48
N LYS A 605 0.72 30.06 13.57
CA LYS A 605 -0.49 30.90 13.62
C LYS A 605 -1.72 30.31 12.92
N SER A 606 -1.60 29.13 12.31
CA SER A 606 -2.75 28.39 11.81
C SER A 606 -3.56 27.79 12.97
N THR A 607 -4.85 27.59 12.74
CA THR A 607 -5.71 26.80 13.62
C THR A 607 -5.91 25.43 13.00
N ILE A 608 -5.69 24.39 13.78
CA ILE A 608 -5.87 23.00 13.37
C ILE A 608 -6.89 22.31 14.27
N GLU A 609 -7.53 21.29 13.74
CA GLU A 609 -8.45 20.44 14.51
C GLU A 609 -7.89 19.03 14.63
N LEU A 610 -7.70 18.58 15.86
CA LEU A 610 -7.24 17.24 16.18
C LEU A 610 -8.28 16.56 17.06
N TRP A 611 -8.91 15.49 16.55
CA TRP A 611 -9.95 14.73 17.26
C TRP A 611 -11.08 15.61 17.82
N ASN A 612 -11.61 16.52 17.01
CA ASN A 612 -12.68 17.47 17.36
C ASN A 612 -12.30 18.51 18.43
N ILE A 613 -11.00 18.77 18.59
CA ILE A 613 -10.47 19.80 19.47
C ILE A 613 -9.61 20.75 18.64
N SER A 614 -9.91 22.04 18.72
CA SER A 614 -9.15 23.07 18.02
C SER A 614 -7.90 23.49 18.80
N TYR A 615 -6.78 23.57 18.08
CA TYR A 615 -5.49 24.03 18.59
C TYR A 615 -4.95 25.14 17.71
N GLU A 616 -4.33 26.13 18.33
CA GLU A 616 -3.51 27.13 17.67
C GLU A 616 -2.06 26.61 17.58
N VAL A 617 -1.46 26.69 16.40
CA VAL A 617 -0.05 26.35 16.18
C VAL A 617 0.82 27.54 16.57
N VAL A 618 1.65 27.39 17.60
CA VAL A 618 2.40 28.51 18.20
C VAL A 618 3.91 28.31 18.03
N LEU A 619 4.61 29.38 17.67
CA LEU A 619 6.08 29.43 17.72
C LEU A 619 6.54 29.54 19.18
N ASN A 620 7.38 28.61 19.61
CA ASN A 620 8.00 28.59 20.92
C ASN A 620 9.27 29.45 20.97
N ASN A 621 9.12 30.72 20.61
CA ASN A 621 10.20 31.71 20.56
C ASN A 621 10.21 32.66 21.78
N SER A 622 9.33 32.47 22.76
CA SER A 622 9.32 33.24 24.00
C SER A 622 10.55 32.97 24.87
N ILE A 623 10.92 33.97 25.68
CA ILE A 623 12.02 33.89 26.65
C ILE A 623 11.71 32.83 27.72
N SER A 624 10.47 32.80 28.21
CA SER A 624 9.96 31.74 29.09
C SER A 624 9.26 30.66 28.26
N ARG A 625 9.83 29.46 28.20
CA ARG A 625 9.19 28.30 27.54
C ARG A 625 7.93 27.90 28.31
N PRO A 626 6.76 27.74 27.67
CA PRO A 626 5.54 27.31 28.35
C PRO A 626 5.70 25.88 28.90
N ILE A 627 4.91 25.53 29.91
CA ILE A 627 4.91 24.20 30.50
C ILE A 627 3.88 23.33 29.78
N CYS A 628 4.30 22.16 29.32
CA CYS A 628 3.42 21.20 28.67
C CYS A 628 2.39 20.65 29.67
N ARG A 629 1.11 20.62 29.27
CA ARG A 629 0.01 20.17 30.14
C ARG A 629 0.16 18.71 30.58
N HIS A 630 0.70 17.85 29.71
CA HIS A 630 0.81 16.42 29.96
C HIS A 630 2.09 16.06 30.70
N CYS A 631 3.26 16.22 30.08
CA CYS A 631 4.54 15.81 30.66
C CYS A 631 5.07 16.75 31.77
N LYS A 632 4.40 17.89 32.02
CA LYS A 632 4.76 18.89 33.04
C LYS A 632 6.16 19.51 32.89
N SER A 633 6.83 19.26 31.77
CA SER A 633 8.13 19.83 31.44
C SER A 633 8.00 21.10 30.61
N HIS A 634 9.03 21.95 30.60
CA HIS A 634 9.09 23.07 29.66
C HIS A 634 9.06 22.54 28.22
N CYS A 635 8.20 23.14 27.39
CA CYS A 635 8.15 22.85 25.98
C CYS A 635 9.49 23.21 25.33
N ILE A 636 10.17 22.19 24.81
CA ILE A 636 11.47 22.32 24.16
C ILE A 636 11.35 22.68 22.67
N PRO A 637 10.52 21.98 21.86
CA PRO A 637 10.54 22.14 20.41
C PRO A 637 10.13 23.54 19.94
N PRO A 638 10.53 23.96 18.71
CA PRO A 638 10.27 25.31 18.21
C PRO A 638 8.81 25.57 17.85
N ILE A 639 8.02 24.53 17.61
CA ILE A 639 6.58 24.62 17.32
C ILE A 639 5.85 23.77 18.35
N ILE A 640 4.80 24.34 18.93
CA ILE A 640 3.96 23.73 19.97
C ILE A 640 2.49 24.01 19.68
N LEU A 641 1.60 23.25 20.31
CA LEU A 641 0.17 23.43 20.17
C LEU A 641 -0.44 24.04 21.42
N LYS A 642 -1.26 25.07 21.25
CA LYS A 642 -2.07 25.68 22.32
C LYS A 642 -3.53 25.32 22.12
N LYS A 643 -4.16 24.70 23.11
CA LYS A 643 -5.59 24.38 23.02
C LYS A 643 -6.45 25.66 23.10
N ILE A 644 -7.37 25.83 22.14
CA ILE A 644 -8.29 26.98 22.09
C ILE A 644 -9.41 26.83 23.14
N GLY A 645 -9.89 27.95 23.68
CA GLY A 645 -11.03 27.98 24.61
C GLY A 645 -10.71 27.56 26.06
N THR A 646 -9.44 27.48 26.42
CA THR A 646 -8.98 27.14 27.79
C THR A 646 -7.86 28.08 28.21
N SER A 647 -7.72 28.33 29.52
CA SER A 647 -6.57 29.06 30.06
C SER A 647 -5.28 28.24 29.92
N ASP A 648 -4.55 28.52 28.84
CA ASP A 648 -3.14 28.16 28.58
C ASP A 648 -2.68 26.67 28.66
N PRO A 649 -3.36 25.68 28.05
CA PRO A 649 -2.79 24.34 27.97
C PRO A 649 -2.00 24.16 26.67
N TYR A 650 -0.68 24.22 26.81
CA TYR A 650 0.28 23.95 25.75
C TYR A 650 0.65 22.46 25.69
N PHE A 651 1.01 21.97 24.50
CA PHE A 651 1.47 20.61 24.25
C PHE A 651 2.73 20.63 23.38
N CYS A 652 3.75 19.85 23.76
CA CYS A 652 5.07 19.85 23.13
C CYS A 652 5.31 18.72 22.12
N SER A 653 4.45 17.69 22.09
CA SER A 653 4.58 16.52 21.22
C SER A 653 3.20 15.91 20.96
N LEU A 654 3.10 15.09 19.91
CA LEU A 654 1.86 14.38 19.59
C LEU A 654 1.51 13.36 20.71
N ASP A 655 2.52 12.63 21.19
CA ASP A 655 2.39 11.68 22.31
C ASP A 655 1.80 12.32 23.57
N CYS A 656 2.19 13.57 23.87
CA CYS A 656 1.65 14.30 25.01
C CYS A 656 0.15 14.57 24.87
N ILE A 657 -0.33 14.79 23.65
CA ILE A 657 -1.75 15.03 23.39
C ILE A 657 -2.53 13.73 23.48
N GLU A 658 -2.03 12.67 22.85
CA GLU A 658 -2.66 11.35 22.86
C GLU A 658 -2.77 10.79 24.28
N SER A 659 -1.68 10.85 25.05
CA SER A 659 -1.62 10.36 26.42
C SER A 659 -2.54 11.15 27.35
N PHE A 660 -2.66 12.47 27.15
CA PHE A 660 -3.61 13.30 27.90
C PHE A 660 -5.07 12.92 27.60
N LYS A 661 -5.39 12.59 26.34
CA LYS A 661 -6.73 12.14 25.93
C LYS A 661 -7.10 10.79 26.55
N ARG A 662 -6.17 9.82 26.59
CA ARG A 662 -6.39 8.50 27.22
C ARG A 662 -6.78 8.66 28.70
N LEU A 663 -6.14 9.58 29.42
CA LEU A 663 -6.45 9.89 30.82
C LEU A 663 -7.84 10.54 31.01
N TRP A 664 -8.37 11.22 29.99
CA TRP A 664 -9.71 11.81 30.00
C TRP A 664 -10.83 10.82 29.66
N ARG A 665 -10.55 9.77 28.88
CA ARG A 665 -11.51 8.70 28.56
C ARG A 665 -11.62 7.64 29.66
N ALA A 666 -10.64 7.56 30.56
CA ALA A 666 -10.60 6.65 31.70
C ALA A 666 -11.26 7.22 32.98
N LYS A 667 -11.83 8.42 32.90
CA LYS A 667 -12.68 9.05 33.91
C LYS A 667 -14.07 9.24 33.32
#